data_AF-A0AAP0D4D1-F1
#
_entry.id   AF-A0AAP0D4D1-F1
#
_cell.length_a   1.000
_cell.length_b   1.000
_cell.length_c   1.000
_cell.angle_alpha   90.00
_cell.angle_beta   90.00
_cell.angle_gamma   90.00
#
_symmetry.space_group_name_H-M   'P 1'
#
loop_
_entity.id
_entity.type
_entity.pdbx_description
1 polymer ?
#
loop_
_entity_poly.entity_id
_entity_poly.type
_entity_poly.pdbx_seq_one_letter_code
_entity_poly.pdbx_strand_id
1 'polypeptide(L)'
;MEEDGIEEISSISARLLRRRSGGGDSSSRWVDGSEVDSESPPWSLLNDNENGSEGYGSVRRRLVKKAKRVDSFDVEAMAISGSHGHHNKDVSIWQTLGLAFQTLGVVYGDMGTSPLYVFSDVFSKIQIESDVDVLGALSLVLYTIALVPLAKYVFIVLKANDNGEGGTFALYSLICRYAKINLLPNRQQADERISSYRLKLPTPELERALRIKEKLEHNSFYKTLLLLLVLMGTSMIIGDGILTPAISVMSAVSGLEGKIQGFGTGALVTVSVIILVGLFGIQRFGTSKVGLTFAPCLALWFFSLGSIGLYNLIKHNIYVVKAINPLYIYLFFKKNSFKAWSSLGGCVLCITGAEAMFADLGHFSVSSIQIAFSFVVFPCLLLAYMGQAAYLMKHPDSASRIFYDSIPDGLFWPVFVIATFAAVIASQAMISASFSCIKQSMALGCFPRLKIIHTSRKFMGQIYIPVINWFLMIMCVLVVATFRSTTDIANAYGIAEVGVMMVSTSLVTLVMLLIWQTNVYLAFSFLIVFGSIELLYMSAVLSKITEGGWLPLAFASFFLCVMYIWNYGSVLKYQSEVQGKISMDFMNDLGSTLGTVRVPGIGLLYNELVHGVPSVLGQFLLDLPAIHSTLIFVCIKYVPVPVVAQEERFLFRRVCPKDYHIFQCVARYGYKDVRKEDHRAFEQLLVESLERFMRKEAQDLALESEVNEAEFESVSVGERSYSGELSVPLIQPDGEPVLPSSVMGAIDDDPSLEYELSALREATESGFTYLLGHGDVRAKKDSFFLKKLVINYFYAFLRKNCRGGAATMKVPHMNIMQVGMTYMV
;
A
#
# COMPACT_ATOMS: atom_id res chain seq x y z
N MET A 1 34.16 -31.64 -60.52
CA MET A 1 32.70 -31.41 -60.59
C MET A 1 32.39 -30.48 -59.43
N GLU A 2 32.76 -29.22 -59.59
CA GLU A 2 31.94 -28.11 -60.17
C GLU A 2 30.91 -27.67 -59.13
N GLU A 3 31.15 -26.57 -58.41
CA GLU A 3 30.99 -25.13 -58.75
C GLU A 3 29.60 -24.58 -58.37
N ASP A 4 29.63 -23.32 -57.91
CA ASP A 4 28.56 -22.36 -57.58
C ASP A 4 27.82 -22.50 -56.22
N GLY A 5 27.73 -21.51 -55.31
CA GLY A 5 28.06 -20.08 -55.37
C GLY A 5 26.81 -19.20 -55.36
N ILE A 6 26.34 -18.75 -54.18
CA ILE A 6 25.55 -17.51 -54.03
C ILE A 6 25.94 -16.83 -52.70
N GLU A 7 26.46 -15.61 -52.84
CA GLU A 7 26.82 -14.66 -51.78
C GLU A 7 25.57 -14.08 -51.10
N GLU A 8 25.60 -13.94 -49.77
CA GLU A 8 24.63 -13.14 -49.01
C GLU A 8 25.33 -11.93 -48.37
N ILE A 9 24.82 -10.76 -48.73
CA ILE A 9 25.26 -9.42 -48.37
C ILE A 9 24.93 -9.15 -46.90
N SER A 10 25.94 -9.09 -46.01
CA SER A 10 25.73 -8.68 -44.61
C SER A 10 26.84 -7.81 -44.02
N SER A 11 27.46 -6.95 -44.83
CA SER A 11 28.61 -6.14 -44.39
C SER A 11 28.45 -4.63 -44.55
N ILE A 12 27.33 -4.02 -44.13
CA ILE A 12 27.20 -2.55 -44.02
C ILE A 12 26.35 -2.13 -42.79
N SER A 13 26.75 -2.50 -41.57
CA SER A 13 26.16 -1.83 -40.37
C SER A 13 27.04 -1.72 -39.13
N ALA A 14 28.34 -2.01 -39.20
CA ALA A 14 29.20 -2.06 -38.01
C ALA A 14 30.43 -1.14 -38.06
N ARG A 15 30.34 0.04 -38.70
CA ARG A 15 31.51 0.91 -38.93
C ARG A 15 31.49 2.33 -38.34
N LEU A 16 30.54 2.69 -37.47
CA LEU A 16 30.50 4.06 -36.92
C LEU A 16 30.99 4.25 -35.49
N LEU A 17 31.39 3.21 -34.75
CA LEU A 17 31.86 3.38 -33.37
C LEU A 17 33.06 2.49 -32.99
N ARG A 18 34.23 2.70 -33.61
CA ARG A 18 35.53 2.40 -32.96
C ARG A 18 36.78 2.85 -33.73
N ARG A 19 37.46 3.86 -33.21
CA ARG A 19 38.91 4.17 -33.37
C ARG A 19 39.25 5.05 -32.16
N ARG A 20 40.34 4.94 -31.40
CA ARG A 20 41.56 4.11 -31.41
C ARG A 20 42.28 4.39 -30.07
N SER A 21 42.83 3.38 -29.39
CA SER A 21 44.14 3.41 -28.71
C SER A 21 44.36 2.07 -28.00
N GLY A 22 45.57 1.52 -28.09
CA GLY A 22 45.95 0.21 -27.57
C GLY A 22 47.32 0.20 -26.88
N GLY A 23 47.62 -0.94 -26.24
CA GLY A 23 48.86 -1.30 -25.51
C GLY A 23 48.54 -1.60 -24.04
N GLY A 24 48.33 -2.86 -23.59
CA GLY A 24 49.36 -3.84 -23.17
C GLY A 24 49.80 -3.51 -21.73
N ASP A 25 49.61 -4.31 -20.66
CA ASP A 25 49.94 -5.72 -20.43
C ASP A 25 49.31 -6.23 -19.10
N SER A 26 49.47 -7.53 -18.81
CA SER A 26 48.83 -8.44 -17.83
C SER A 26 48.52 -7.98 -16.38
N SER A 27 47.41 -8.46 -15.82
CA SER A 27 47.34 -9.39 -14.64
C SER A 27 45.94 -9.40 -13.98
N SER A 28 45.59 -10.58 -13.45
CA SER A 28 44.33 -10.96 -12.82
C SER A 28 44.01 -10.26 -11.50
N ARG A 29 42.79 -9.72 -11.33
CA ARG A 29 42.01 -9.80 -10.08
C ARG A 29 40.60 -9.24 -10.23
N TRP A 30 39.64 -9.99 -9.69
CA TRP A 30 38.22 -9.69 -9.53
C TRP A 30 37.99 -8.35 -8.83
N VAL A 31 37.18 -7.45 -9.39
CA VAL A 31 36.59 -6.31 -8.67
C VAL A 31 35.18 -5.99 -9.19
N ASP A 32 34.34 -5.70 -8.21
CA ASP A 32 32.96 -5.24 -8.13
C ASP A 32 32.57 -4.15 -9.14
N GLY A 33 31.32 -4.22 -9.63
CA GLY A 33 30.75 -3.29 -10.61
C GLY A 33 29.94 -2.16 -9.97
N SER A 34 30.52 -1.47 -8.99
CA SER A 34 29.94 -0.29 -8.35
C SER A 34 30.81 0.93 -8.63
N GLU A 35 30.45 1.76 -9.61
CA GLU A 35 30.82 3.19 -9.70
C GLU A 35 30.34 3.75 -11.04
N VAL A 36 29.20 4.44 -11.05
CA VAL A 36 28.96 5.65 -11.87
C VAL A 36 27.88 6.46 -11.14
N ASP A 37 28.30 7.48 -10.39
CA ASP A 37 27.57 8.74 -10.18
C ASP A 37 28.37 9.63 -9.21
N SER A 38 29.22 10.48 -9.77
CA SER A 38 29.76 11.65 -9.07
C SER A 38 30.25 12.68 -10.08
N GLU A 39 29.31 13.37 -10.74
CA GLU A 39 29.61 14.69 -11.29
C GLU A 39 29.66 15.70 -10.14
N SER A 40 30.86 15.91 -9.59
CA SER A 40 31.20 17.06 -8.77
C SER A 40 31.80 18.17 -9.65
N PRO A 41 31.51 19.46 -9.39
CA PRO A 41 31.94 20.56 -10.25
C PRO A 41 33.44 20.83 -10.09
N PRO A 42 34.15 21.28 -11.14
CA PRO A 42 35.59 21.45 -11.09
C PRO A 42 35.97 22.73 -10.33
N TRP A 43 36.63 22.57 -9.18
CA TRP A 43 37.36 23.65 -8.52
C TRP A 43 38.81 23.61 -9.02
N SER A 44 39.21 24.60 -9.81
CA SER A 44 40.59 24.78 -10.26
C SER A 44 41.40 25.59 -9.24
N LEU A 45 42.56 25.01 -8.89
CA LEU A 45 43.68 25.55 -8.11
C LEU A 45 44.05 27.01 -8.44
N LEU A 46 44.29 27.82 -7.41
CA LEU A 46 45.18 28.98 -7.49
C LEU A 46 46.12 29.00 -6.29
N ASN A 47 47.41 29.02 -6.61
CA ASN A 47 48.55 29.25 -5.73
C ASN A 47 48.49 30.65 -5.11
N ASP A 48 48.87 30.72 -3.83
CA ASP A 48 49.37 31.94 -3.19
C ASP A 48 50.77 32.27 -3.72
N ASN A 49 50.96 33.50 -4.20
CA ASN A 49 52.21 34.26 -4.01
C ASN A 49 52.04 35.74 -4.39
N GLU A 50 52.71 36.57 -3.59
CA GLU A 50 52.67 38.03 -3.49
C GLU A 50 53.18 38.80 -4.73
N ASN A 51 52.52 39.93 -5.08
CA ASN A 51 53.08 41.30 -5.13
C ASN A 51 52.30 42.25 -6.08
N GLY A 52 51.95 43.43 -5.55
CA GLY A 52 52.15 44.73 -6.22
C GLY A 52 51.20 45.24 -7.32
N SER A 53 50.48 46.33 -6.96
CA SER A 53 50.29 47.56 -7.77
C SER A 53 49.33 47.62 -8.98
N GLU A 54 48.29 48.46 -8.79
CA GLU A 54 47.60 49.36 -9.75
C GLU A 54 46.90 48.82 -11.02
N GLY A 55 45.63 49.25 -11.22
CA GLY A 55 45.00 49.28 -12.54
C GLY A 55 43.47 49.20 -12.57
N TYR A 56 42.83 50.32 -12.87
CA TYR A 56 41.39 50.48 -13.16
C TYR A 56 40.83 49.51 -14.21
N GLY A 57 39.58 49.04 -14.03
CA GLY A 57 38.80 48.42 -15.12
C GLY A 57 37.66 47.48 -14.69
N SER A 58 36.56 48.01 -14.14
CA SER A 58 35.35 47.25 -13.83
C SER A 58 34.55 46.92 -15.12
N VAL A 59 34.72 45.71 -15.67
CA VAL A 59 33.80 45.13 -16.68
C VAL A 59 32.89 44.11 -16.00
N ARG A 60 31.66 44.54 -15.70
CA ARG A 60 30.60 43.75 -15.07
C ARG A 60 30.00 42.77 -16.10
N ARG A 61 30.53 41.54 -16.16
CA ARG A 61 29.91 40.43 -16.93
C ARG A 61 28.57 40.05 -16.29
N ARG A 62 27.45 40.34 -16.96
CA ARG A 62 26.12 39.81 -16.61
C ARG A 62 26.12 38.30 -16.80
N LEU A 63 26.11 37.55 -15.71
CA LEU A 63 25.67 36.16 -15.70
C LEU A 63 24.17 36.14 -15.95
N VAL A 64 23.77 35.92 -17.21
CA VAL A 64 22.39 35.55 -17.54
C VAL A 64 22.17 34.15 -16.98
N LYS A 65 21.66 34.07 -15.74
CA LYS A 65 21.04 32.86 -15.22
C LYS A 65 19.85 32.57 -16.12
N LYS A 66 19.98 31.57 -16.99
CA LYS A 66 18.83 30.96 -17.68
C LYS A 66 17.83 30.57 -16.59
N ALA A 67 16.66 31.19 -16.56
CA ALA A 67 15.63 30.87 -15.59
C ALA A 67 15.32 29.37 -15.73
N LYS A 68 15.52 28.61 -14.66
CA LYS A 68 15.13 27.20 -14.59
C LYS A 68 13.59 27.22 -14.67
N ARG A 69 13.02 26.91 -15.85
CA ARG A 69 11.56 26.75 -16.03
C ARG A 69 11.05 25.88 -14.89
N VAL A 70 10.26 26.46 -14.00
CA VAL A 70 9.56 25.72 -12.96
C VAL A 70 8.51 24.88 -13.67
N ASP A 71 8.50 23.56 -13.43
CA ASP A 71 7.65 22.61 -14.13
C ASP A 71 6.17 23.00 -13.90
N SER A 72 5.37 23.20 -14.94
CA SER A 72 3.97 23.65 -14.77
C SER A 72 3.14 22.63 -13.98
N PHE A 73 3.47 21.34 -14.10
CA PHE A 73 2.89 20.27 -13.30
C PHE A 73 3.10 20.46 -11.79
N ASP A 74 4.24 21.04 -11.42
CA ASP A 74 4.59 21.30 -10.03
C ASP A 74 3.87 22.55 -9.48
N VAL A 75 3.51 23.49 -10.36
CA VAL A 75 2.73 24.70 -10.03
C VAL A 75 1.26 24.34 -9.88
N GLU A 76 0.72 23.53 -10.80
CA GLU A 76 -0.68 23.08 -10.76
C GLU A 76 -0.92 22.07 -9.62
N ALA A 77 0.05 21.20 -9.34
CA ALA A 77 0.04 20.36 -8.13
C ALA A 77 0.12 21.19 -6.83
N MET A 78 0.81 22.34 -6.84
CA MET A 78 0.84 23.27 -5.70
C MET A 78 -0.48 24.05 -5.54
N ALA A 79 -1.09 24.49 -6.64
CA ALA A 79 -2.36 25.21 -6.64
C ALA A 79 -3.51 24.38 -6.04
N ILE A 80 -3.54 23.06 -6.33
CA ILE A 80 -4.53 22.13 -5.76
C ILE A 80 -4.25 21.85 -4.27
N SER A 81 -2.97 21.76 -3.88
CA SER A 81 -2.59 21.59 -2.46
C SER A 81 -3.03 22.78 -1.59
N GLY A 82 -3.08 23.99 -2.16
CA GLY A 82 -3.61 25.19 -1.49
C GLY A 82 -5.13 25.17 -1.27
N SER A 83 -5.90 24.51 -2.15
CA SER A 83 -7.37 24.44 -2.06
C SER A 83 -7.86 23.48 -0.96
N HIS A 84 -7.05 22.47 -0.59
CA HIS A 84 -7.37 21.54 0.51
C HIS A 84 -6.93 22.02 1.90
N GLY A 85 -6.41 23.25 2.03
CA GLY A 85 -5.91 23.82 3.28
C GLY A 85 -6.97 24.27 4.31
N HIS A 86 -8.26 24.25 3.97
CA HIS A 86 -9.31 24.78 4.86
C HIS A 86 -10.47 23.82 5.05
N HIS A 87 -10.32 22.76 5.85
CA HIS A 87 -11.43 22.16 6.60
C HIS A 87 -10.95 21.29 7.77
N ASN A 88 -10.12 21.85 8.66
CA ASN A 88 -10.01 21.30 10.02
C ASN A 88 -11.20 21.82 10.84
N LYS A 89 -12.42 21.37 10.48
CA LYS A 89 -13.59 21.57 11.34
C LYS A 89 -13.39 20.70 12.57
N ASP A 90 -13.41 21.31 13.75
CA ASP A 90 -13.47 20.63 15.03
C ASP A 90 -14.53 19.51 14.94
N VAL A 91 -14.05 18.27 14.86
CA VAL A 91 -14.93 17.09 14.80
C VAL A 91 -15.73 17.11 16.09
N SER A 92 -17.05 17.28 15.96
CA SER A 92 -17.89 17.39 17.15
C SER A 92 -17.76 16.10 17.96
N ILE A 93 -17.71 16.22 19.30
CA ILE A 93 -17.54 15.09 20.22
C ILE A 93 -18.55 13.97 19.90
N TRP A 94 -19.76 14.34 19.48
CA TRP A 94 -20.82 13.42 19.03
C TRP A 94 -20.48 12.64 17.77
N GLN A 95 -19.79 13.25 16.79
CA GLN A 95 -19.29 12.54 15.61
C GLN A 95 -18.20 11.54 15.98
N THR A 96 -17.28 11.91 16.89
CA THR A 96 -16.24 11.00 17.39
C THR A 96 -16.84 9.81 18.15
N LEU A 97 -17.88 10.04 18.96
CA LEU A 97 -18.63 8.99 19.65
C LEU A 97 -19.42 8.11 18.68
N GLY A 98 -20.05 8.69 17.66
CA GLY A 98 -20.71 7.92 16.61
C GLY A 98 -19.75 7.03 15.84
N LEU A 99 -18.55 7.54 15.52
CA LEU A 99 -17.47 6.76 14.92
C LEU A 99 -16.93 5.68 15.87
N ALA A 100 -16.81 5.97 17.16
CA ALA A 100 -16.41 4.99 18.18
C ALA A 100 -17.43 3.86 18.31
N PHE A 101 -18.73 4.15 18.20
CA PHE A 101 -19.74 3.10 18.14
C PHE A 101 -19.62 2.26 16.86
N GLN A 102 -19.33 2.89 15.72
CA GLN A 102 -19.12 2.16 14.47
C GLN A 102 -17.88 1.26 14.49
N THR A 103 -16.81 1.64 15.20
CA THR A 103 -15.60 0.81 15.30
C THR A 103 -15.88 -0.52 15.99
N LEU A 104 -16.85 -0.58 16.94
CA LEU A 104 -17.30 -1.84 17.55
C LEU A 104 -17.69 -2.89 16.52
N GLY A 105 -18.36 -2.48 15.45
CA GLY A 105 -18.89 -3.39 14.41
C GLY A 105 -17.85 -3.93 13.43
N VAL A 106 -16.71 -3.25 13.29
CA VAL A 106 -15.74 -3.54 12.23
C VAL A 106 -14.40 -4.01 12.80
N VAL A 107 -13.95 -3.43 13.90
CA VAL A 107 -12.58 -3.58 14.40
C VAL A 107 -12.47 -4.68 15.46
N TYR A 108 -13.48 -4.80 16.33
CA TYR A 108 -13.37 -5.61 17.54
C TYR A 108 -14.08 -6.97 17.47
N GLY A 109 -14.58 -7.36 16.30
CA GLY A 109 -15.25 -8.65 16.14
C GLY A 109 -14.35 -9.82 16.52
N ASP A 110 -13.13 -9.86 15.98
CA ASP A 110 -12.20 -10.97 16.24
C ASP A 110 -11.85 -11.10 17.73
N MET A 111 -11.36 -10.02 18.34
CA MET A 111 -11.05 -9.99 19.78
C MET A 111 -12.27 -10.25 20.67
N GLY A 112 -13.46 -9.84 20.22
CA GLY A 112 -14.72 -10.09 20.91
C GLY A 112 -15.15 -11.56 20.93
N THR A 113 -14.66 -12.37 19.99
CA THR A 113 -15.00 -13.80 19.91
C THR A 113 -14.04 -14.72 20.66
N SER A 114 -12.84 -14.23 21.03
CA SER A 114 -11.85 -14.98 21.82
C SER A 114 -12.38 -15.67 23.09
N PRO A 115 -13.32 -15.09 23.87
CA PRO A 115 -13.89 -15.77 25.05
C PRO A 115 -14.58 -17.09 24.75
N LEU A 116 -14.92 -17.38 23.50
CA LEU A 116 -15.52 -18.65 23.08
C LEU A 116 -14.53 -19.83 23.18
N TYR A 117 -13.22 -19.58 23.06
CA TYR A 117 -12.22 -20.65 22.90
C TYR A 117 -10.96 -20.53 23.75
N VAL A 118 -10.66 -19.36 24.36
CA VAL A 118 -9.42 -19.15 25.14
C VAL A 118 -9.29 -20.12 26.32
N PHE A 119 -10.27 -20.17 27.25
CA PHE A 119 -10.13 -21.03 28.42
C PHE A 119 -10.24 -22.52 28.08
N SER A 120 -11.02 -22.90 27.07
CA SER A 120 -11.04 -24.29 26.60
C SER A 120 -9.67 -24.74 26.09
N ASP A 121 -8.91 -23.86 25.44
CA ASP A 121 -7.54 -24.18 25.00
C ASP A 121 -6.54 -24.16 26.17
N VAL A 122 -6.60 -23.16 27.05
CA VAL A 122 -5.71 -23.03 28.22
C VAL A 122 -5.79 -24.26 29.13
N PHE A 123 -7.00 -24.75 29.40
CA PHE A 123 -7.23 -25.92 30.27
C PHE A 123 -7.22 -27.26 29.51
N SER A 124 -6.97 -27.27 28.19
CA SER A 124 -6.80 -28.53 27.44
C SER A 124 -5.58 -29.34 27.89
N LYS A 125 -4.55 -28.65 28.41
CA LYS A 125 -3.29 -29.26 28.87
C LYS A 125 -3.14 -29.30 30.40
N ILE A 126 -3.99 -28.56 31.12
CA ILE A 126 -3.94 -28.42 32.58
C ILE A 126 -5.28 -28.84 33.16
N GLN A 127 -5.26 -29.92 33.94
CA GLN A 127 -6.42 -30.29 34.75
C GLN A 127 -6.55 -29.34 35.94
N ILE A 128 -7.78 -28.92 36.22
CA ILE A 128 -8.07 -28.00 37.31
C ILE A 128 -8.09 -28.80 38.62
N GLU A 129 -6.99 -28.76 39.36
CA GLU A 129 -6.87 -29.43 40.66
C GLU A 129 -7.09 -28.46 41.83
N SER A 130 -6.88 -27.17 41.61
CA SER A 130 -7.00 -26.15 42.65
C SER A 130 -7.47 -24.80 42.11
N ASP A 131 -8.05 -24.00 43.00
CA ASP A 131 -8.42 -22.60 42.75
C ASP A 131 -7.26 -21.74 42.20
N VAL A 132 -6.02 -22.06 42.59
CA VAL A 132 -4.82 -21.34 42.13
C VAL A 132 -4.60 -21.51 40.62
N ASP A 133 -5.01 -22.65 40.05
CA ASP A 133 -4.88 -22.91 38.61
C ASP A 133 -5.78 -21.96 37.81
N VAL A 134 -7.02 -21.79 38.27
CA VAL A 134 -8.01 -20.91 37.65
C VAL A 134 -7.64 -19.44 37.82
N LEU A 135 -7.25 -19.03 39.04
CA LEU A 135 -6.83 -17.66 39.33
C LEU A 135 -5.55 -17.27 38.58
N GLY A 136 -4.61 -18.21 38.45
CA GLY A 136 -3.37 -18.04 37.71
C GLY A 136 -3.59 -17.85 36.22
N ALA A 137 -4.35 -18.75 35.60
CA ALA A 137 -4.74 -18.66 34.19
C ALA A 137 -5.52 -17.37 33.90
N LEU A 138 -6.47 -17.00 34.76
CA LEU A 138 -7.19 -15.74 34.64
C LEU A 138 -6.22 -14.55 34.72
N SER A 139 -5.34 -14.50 35.72
CA SER A 139 -4.35 -13.42 35.88
C SER A 139 -3.50 -13.24 34.62
N LEU A 140 -3.04 -14.35 34.01
CA LEU A 140 -2.35 -14.34 32.73
C LEU A 140 -3.17 -13.66 31.63
N VAL A 141 -4.44 -14.06 31.43
CA VAL A 141 -5.31 -13.46 30.41
C VAL A 141 -5.53 -11.97 30.67
N LEU A 142 -5.81 -11.56 31.91
CA LEU A 142 -6.05 -10.15 32.27
C LEU A 142 -4.83 -9.28 31.92
N TYR A 143 -3.63 -9.71 32.32
CA TYR A 143 -2.40 -8.96 32.03
C TYR A 143 -2.03 -8.99 30.55
N THR A 144 -2.36 -10.05 29.83
CA THR A 144 -2.08 -10.15 28.39
C THR A 144 -2.92 -9.14 27.61
N ILE A 145 -4.21 -9.04 27.90
CA ILE A 145 -5.10 -8.04 27.29
C ILE A 145 -4.69 -6.61 27.67
N ALA A 146 -4.29 -6.40 28.93
CA ALA A 146 -3.87 -5.09 29.42
C ALA A 146 -2.50 -4.64 28.84
N LEU A 147 -1.55 -5.54 28.64
CA LEU A 147 -0.22 -5.20 28.13
C LEU A 147 -0.20 -5.10 26.61
N VAL A 148 -0.82 -6.05 25.91
CA VAL A 148 -0.72 -6.13 24.45
C VAL A 148 -1.80 -5.25 23.79
N PRO A 149 -3.09 -5.62 23.70
CA PRO A 149 -4.12 -4.76 23.13
C PRO A 149 -4.17 -3.33 23.71
N LEU A 150 -4.24 -3.19 25.04
CA LEU A 150 -4.45 -1.88 25.67
C LEU A 150 -3.17 -1.03 25.64
N ALA A 151 -2.09 -1.46 26.30
CA ALA A 151 -0.89 -0.63 26.43
C ALA A 151 -0.08 -0.52 25.12
N LYS A 152 0.24 -1.65 24.46
CA LYS A 152 1.02 -1.64 23.21
C LYS A 152 0.19 -1.07 22.06
N TYR A 153 -0.94 -1.68 21.71
CA TYR A 153 -1.62 -1.29 20.47
C TYR A 153 -2.36 0.03 20.59
N VAL A 154 -3.30 0.13 21.53
CA VAL A 154 -4.23 1.27 21.61
C VAL A 154 -3.51 2.59 21.93
N PHE A 155 -2.48 2.58 22.80
CA PHE A 155 -1.79 3.80 23.20
C PHE A 155 -0.51 4.13 22.40
N ILE A 156 0.16 3.13 21.82
CA ILE A 156 1.45 3.30 21.14
C ILE A 156 1.34 2.99 19.65
N VAL A 157 1.03 1.76 19.26
CA VAL A 157 1.09 1.32 17.85
C VAL A 157 0.09 2.04 16.96
N LEU A 158 -1.13 2.34 17.42
CA LEU A 158 -2.13 3.06 16.61
C LEU A 158 -1.68 4.47 16.18
N LYS A 159 -0.71 5.08 16.90
CA LYS A 159 -0.12 6.36 16.51
C LYS A 159 0.84 6.22 15.32
N ALA A 160 1.33 5.01 15.04
CA ALA A 160 2.23 4.72 13.93
C ALA A 160 1.39 4.37 12.68
N ASN A 161 0.91 5.41 11.99
CA ASN A 161 0.08 5.26 10.79
C ASN A 161 0.59 6.13 9.63
N ASP A 162 0.22 5.75 8.40
CA ASP A 162 0.54 6.48 7.16
C ASP A 162 -0.74 7.10 6.60
N ASN A 163 -0.95 8.41 6.82
CA ASN A 163 -2.15 9.15 6.42
C ASN A 163 -3.46 8.50 6.88
N GLY A 164 -3.47 7.90 8.07
CA GLY A 164 -4.62 7.19 8.64
C GLY A 164 -4.70 5.70 8.29
N GLU A 165 -3.88 5.17 7.38
CA GLU A 165 -3.78 3.71 7.18
C GLU A 165 -2.79 3.09 8.19
N GLY A 166 -3.16 1.93 8.75
CA GLY A 166 -2.33 1.15 9.67
C GLY A 166 -1.96 -0.21 9.08
N GLY A 167 -1.21 -1.01 9.84
CA GLY A 167 -0.71 -2.32 9.41
C GLY A 167 0.74 -2.29 8.92
N THR A 168 1.29 -3.49 8.70
CA THR A 168 2.70 -3.73 8.35
C THR A 168 3.13 -3.06 7.05
N PHE A 169 2.27 -3.04 6.01
CA PHE A 169 2.58 -2.36 4.75
C PHE A 169 2.47 -0.83 4.85
N ALA A 170 1.55 -0.29 5.65
CA ALA A 170 1.47 1.15 5.89
C ALA A 170 2.74 1.65 6.58
N LEU A 171 3.25 0.91 7.57
CA LEU A 171 4.54 1.20 8.20
C LEU A 171 5.69 1.13 7.17
N TYR A 172 5.71 0.12 6.31
CA TYR A 172 6.73 0.00 5.26
C TYR A 172 6.68 1.15 4.24
N SER A 173 5.49 1.54 3.79
CA SER A 173 5.26 2.70 2.91
C SER A 173 5.84 3.96 3.54
N LEU A 174 5.52 4.20 4.81
CA LEU A 174 6.02 5.34 5.57
C LEU A 174 7.55 5.34 5.66
N ILE A 175 8.15 4.20 6.00
CA ILE A 175 9.62 4.04 6.09
C ILE A 175 10.26 4.28 4.72
N CYS A 176 9.71 3.73 3.64
CA CYS A 176 10.24 3.89 2.30
C CYS A 176 10.14 5.33 1.77
N ARG A 177 9.09 6.07 2.16
CA ARG A 177 8.94 7.49 1.83
C ARG A 177 10.01 8.35 2.52
N TYR A 178 10.29 8.07 3.79
CA TYR A 178 11.27 8.84 4.57
C TYR A 178 12.73 8.51 4.23
N ALA A 179 13.02 7.26 3.90
CA ALA A 179 14.38 6.76 3.72
C ALA A 179 14.71 6.29 2.29
N LYS A 180 13.91 6.60 1.26
CA LYS A 180 14.16 6.25 -0.15
C LYS A 180 14.52 4.77 -0.39
N ILE A 181 13.88 3.85 0.34
CA ILE A 181 14.26 2.42 0.38
C ILE A 181 13.55 1.59 -0.70
N ASN A 182 12.47 2.11 -1.31
CA ASN A 182 11.68 1.34 -2.26
C ASN A 182 12.54 0.79 -3.41
N LEU A 183 12.50 -0.54 -3.59
CA LEU A 183 13.14 -1.24 -4.72
C LEU A 183 12.49 -0.88 -6.06
N LEU A 184 11.23 -0.44 -6.04
CA LEU A 184 10.51 0.12 -7.19
C LEU A 184 10.38 1.66 -7.03
N PRO A 185 11.02 2.47 -7.89
CA PRO A 185 10.90 3.92 -7.86
C PRO A 185 9.54 4.35 -8.41
N ASN A 186 8.51 4.38 -7.55
CA ASN A 186 7.28 5.11 -7.84
C ASN A 186 7.34 6.50 -7.16
N ARG A 187 8.41 7.24 -7.45
CA ARG A 187 8.64 8.57 -6.87
C ARG A 187 7.96 9.60 -7.76
N GLN A 188 6.84 10.15 -7.30
CA GLN A 188 6.36 11.44 -7.80
C GLN A 188 7.06 12.55 -7.01
N GLN A 189 7.52 13.60 -7.69
CA GLN A 189 8.13 14.77 -7.04
C GLN A 189 7.18 15.45 -6.04
N ALA A 190 5.86 15.28 -6.21
CA ALA A 190 4.85 15.69 -5.24
C ALA A 190 5.04 15.06 -3.84
N ASP A 191 5.56 13.83 -3.74
CA ASP A 191 5.85 13.18 -2.44
C ASP A 191 7.09 13.74 -1.75
N GLU A 192 8.01 14.31 -2.51
CA GLU A 192 9.23 14.96 -2.01
C GLU A 192 8.93 16.33 -1.39
N ARG A 193 7.80 16.95 -1.78
CA ARG A 193 7.33 18.22 -1.22
C ARG A 193 6.52 18.07 0.08
N ILE A 194 6.03 16.87 0.39
CA ILE A 194 5.37 16.56 1.68
C ILE A 194 6.40 16.28 2.78
N SER A 195 7.66 15.95 2.44
CA SER A 195 8.77 16.19 3.35
C SER A 195 9.07 17.68 3.37
N SER A 196 8.29 18.41 4.17
CA SER A 196 8.62 19.77 4.56
C SER A 196 10.08 19.80 5.01
N TYR A 197 10.97 20.34 4.18
CA TYR A 197 12.26 20.89 4.60
C TYR A 197 11.98 22.12 5.47
N ARG A 198 11.27 21.94 6.59
CA ARG A 198 11.46 22.81 7.73
C ARG A 198 12.84 22.45 8.25
N LEU A 199 13.81 23.35 8.07
CA LEU A 199 15.08 23.28 8.77
C LEU A 199 14.77 23.19 10.28
N LYS A 200 14.65 21.97 10.81
CA LYS A 200 14.63 21.70 12.24
C LYS A 200 16.08 21.82 12.72
N LEU A 201 16.28 22.47 13.87
CA LEU A 201 17.60 22.55 14.48
C LEU A 201 18.20 21.14 14.66
N PRO A 202 19.51 20.95 14.49
CA PRO A 202 20.15 19.65 14.65
C PRO A 202 20.00 19.17 16.09
N THR A 203 19.11 18.21 16.29
CA THR A 203 19.01 17.46 17.55
C THR A 203 19.80 16.15 17.42
N PRO A 204 20.37 15.61 18.51
CA PRO A 204 21.11 14.34 18.46
C PRO A 204 20.23 13.16 17.99
N GLU A 205 18.90 13.27 18.15
CA GLU A 205 17.92 12.32 17.62
C GLU A 205 17.82 12.42 16.09
N LEU A 206 17.84 13.63 15.54
CA LEU A 206 17.82 13.87 14.10
C LEU A 206 19.09 13.32 13.43
N GLU A 207 20.27 13.57 14.00
CA GLU A 207 21.53 13.01 13.49
C GLU A 207 21.55 11.47 13.50
N ARG A 208 20.94 10.85 14.53
CA ARG A 208 20.80 9.39 14.57
C ARG A 208 19.85 8.89 13.50
N ALA A 209 18.68 9.52 13.35
CA ALA A 209 17.73 9.17 12.32
C ALA A 209 18.37 9.27 10.93
N LEU A 210 19.18 10.30 10.68
CA LEU A 210 19.94 10.46 9.44
C LEU A 210 20.99 9.35 9.25
N ARG A 211 21.75 8.97 10.28
CA ARG A 211 22.72 7.86 10.20
C ARG A 211 22.05 6.51 9.92
N ILE A 212 20.92 6.22 10.57
CA ILE A 212 20.17 4.98 10.33
C ILE A 212 19.61 5.00 8.90
N LYS A 213 19.06 6.14 8.47
CA LYS A 213 18.58 6.35 7.11
C LYS A 213 19.68 6.11 6.09
N GLU A 214 20.86 6.70 6.25
CA GLU A 214 22.00 6.56 5.33
C GLU A 214 22.47 5.10 5.24
N LYS A 215 22.56 4.38 6.37
CA LYS A 215 22.89 2.94 6.37
C LYS A 215 21.85 2.11 5.62
N LEU A 216 20.58 2.45 5.76
CA LEU A 216 19.45 1.75 5.13
C LEU A 216 19.33 2.11 3.63
N GLU A 217 19.73 3.32 3.24
CA GLU A 217 19.82 3.79 1.85
C GLU A 217 20.99 3.17 1.10
N HIS A 218 22.16 3.05 1.73
CA HIS A 218 23.37 2.62 1.06
C HIS A 218 23.46 1.09 0.92
N ASN A 219 23.04 0.34 1.94
CA ASN A 219 23.24 -1.11 1.96
C ASN A 219 22.01 -1.89 1.45
N SER A 220 22.16 -2.56 0.30
CA SER A 220 21.12 -3.38 -0.33
C SER A 220 20.62 -4.54 0.55
N PHE A 221 21.47 -5.04 1.44
CA PHE A 221 21.11 -6.10 2.39
C PHE A 221 19.99 -5.65 3.33
N TYR A 222 20.10 -4.47 3.95
CA TYR A 222 19.06 -3.98 4.87
C TYR A 222 17.75 -3.65 4.15
N LYS A 223 17.81 -3.18 2.89
CA LYS A 223 16.60 -2.99 2.06
C LYS A 223 15.88 -4.31 1.82
N THR A 224 16.65 -5.34 1.49
CA THR A 224 16.13 -6.70 1.23
C THR A 224 15.59 -7.33 2.52
N LEU A 225 16.29 -7.16 3.64
CA LEU A 225 15.86 -7.65 4.95
C LEU A 225 14.56 -6.97 5.40
N LEU A 226 14.48 -5.65 5.28
CA LEU A 226 13.26 -4.89 5.61
C LEU A 226 12.09 -5.33 4.75
N LEU A 227 12.30 -5.47 3.43
CA LEU A 227 11.29 -5.99 2.52
C LEU A 227 10.84 -7.39 2.95
N LEU A 228 11.78 -8.32 3.19
CA LEU A 228 11.47 -9.69 3.57
C LEU A 228 10.67 -9.75 4.89
N LEU A 229 11.02 -8.91 5.86
CA LEU A 229 10.32 -8.81 7.14
C LEU A 229 8.87 -8.34 6.96
N VAL A 230 8.63 -7.36 6.08
CA VAL A 230 7.29 -6.87 5.75
C VAL A 230 6.49 -7.90 4.96
N LEU A 231 7.10 -8.53 3.95
CA LEU A 231 6.47 -9.60 3.17
C LEU A 231 6.10 -10.79 4.09
N MET A 232 6.94 -11.11 5.07
CA MET A 232 6.67 -12.14 6.06
C MET A 232 5.46 -11.78 6.93
N GLY A 233 5.44 -10.61 7.58
CA GLY A 233 4.30 -10.21 8.40
C GLY A 233 2.99 -10.15 7.62
N THR A 234 3.03 -9.69 6.38
CA THR A 234 1.82 -9.57 5.53
C THR A 234 1.32 -10.93 5.05
N SER A 235 2.22 -11.85 4.72
CA SER A 235 1.87 -13.24 4.42
C SER A 235 1.23 -13.96 5.61
N MET A 236 1.67 -13.67 6.83
CA MET A 236 1.09 -14.22 8.05
C MET A 236 -0.30 -13.63 8.33
N ILE A 237 -0.53 -12.33 8.13
CA ILE A 237 -1.87 -11.71 8.21
C ILE A 237 -2.84 -12.34 7.20
N ILE A 238 -2.39 -12.65 5.98
CA ILE A 238 -3.23 -13.35 5.00
C ILE A 238 -3.55 -14.78 5.49
N GLY A 239 -2.58 -15.46 6.09
CA GLY A 239 -2.79 -16.77 6.73
C GLY A 239 -3.79 -16.71 7.88
N ASP A 240 -3.73 -15.64 8.67
CA ASP A 240 -4.69 -15.37 9.74
C ASP A 240 -6.12 -15.16 9.21
N GLY A 241 -6.26 -14.44 8.08
CA GLY A 241 -7.51 -14.32 7.34
C GLY A 241 -8.15 -15.64 6.87
N ILE A 242 -7.39 -16.75 6.86
CA ILE A 242 -7.90 -18.11 6.62
C ILE A 242 -8.34 -18.78 7.93
N LEU A 243 -7.61 -18.57 9.02
CA LEU A 243 -7.84 -19.28 10.28
C LEU A 243 -8.94 -18.64 11.12
N THR A 244 -9.05 -17.32 11.15
CA THR A 244 -10.09 -16.62 11.94
C THR A 244 -11.52 -17.07 11.56
N PRO A 245 -11.93 -17.10 10.28
CA PRO A 245 -13.28 -17.55 9.96
C PRO A 245 -13.52 -19.01 10.37
N ALA A 246 -12.51 -19.85 10.25
CA ALA A 246 -12.60 -21.26 10.64
C ALA A 246 -12.80 -21.43 12.15
N ILE A 247 -11.99 -20.76 12.98
CA ILE A 247 -12.08 -20.89 14.45
C ILE A 247 -13.29 -20.17 15.03
N SER A 248 -13.60 -18.95 14.60
CA SER A 248 -14.72 -18.16 15.14
C SER A 248 -16.06 -18.84 14.83
N VAL A 249 -16.28 -19.30 13.58
CA VAL A 249 -17.54 -19.98 13.23
C VAL A 249 -17.65 -21.33 13.92
N MET A 250 -16.59 -22.13 13.96
CA MET A 250 -16.64 -23.45 14.60
C MET A 250 -16.85 -23.34 16.12
N SER A 251 -16.22 -22.36 16.78
CA SER A 251 -16.41 -22.11 18.23
C SER A 251 -17.78 -21.51 18.55
N ALA A 252 -18.40 -20.77 17.64
CA ALA A 252 -19.81 -20.38 17.79
C ALA A 252 -20.73 -21.60 17.70
N VAL A 253 -20.54 -22.48 16.71
CA VAL A 253 -21.42 -23.64 16.49
C VAL A 253 -21.19 -24.75 17.54
N SER A 254 -20.01 -24.86 18.14
CA SER A 254 -19.71 -25.85 19.19
C SER A 254 -20.61 -25.73 20.43
N GLY A 255 -21.31 -24.61 20.60
CA GLY A 255 -22.35 -24.47 21.61
C GLY A 255 -23.50 -25.47 21.48
N LEU A 256 -23.79 -25.96 20.27
CA LEU A 256 -24.86 -26.94 20.01
C LEU A 256 -24.49 -28.37 20.43
N GLU A 257 -23.20 -28.69 20.43
CA GLU A 257 -22.68 -29.98 20.89
C GLU A 257 -23.13 -30.20 22.33
N GLY A 258 -23.73 -31.34 22.70
CA GLY A 258 -24.20 -31.60 24.06
C GLY A 258 -25.52 -30.93 24.50
N LYS A 259 -26.04 -29.90 23.81
CA LYS A 259 -27.41 -29.38 24.06
C LYS A 259 -28.46 -30.12 23.21
N ILE A 260 -28.10 -30.53 22.00
CA ILE A 260 -28.97 -31.34 21.12
C ILE A 260 -28.50 -32.80 21.17
N GLN A 261 -29.38 -33.72 21.55
CA GLN A 261 -29.10 -35.16 21.53
C GLN A 261 -28.81 -35.61 20.08
N GLY A 262 -27.66 -36.24 19.85
CA GLY A 262 -27.23 -36.70 18.51
C GLY A 262 -26.45 -35.68 17.67
N PHE A 263 -26.18 -34.48 18.18
CA PHE A 263 -25.33 -33.50 17.49
C PHE A 263 -23.84 -33.86 17.69
N GLY A 264 -23.32 -34.70 16.81
CA GLY A 264 -21.90 -35.10 16.81
C GLY A 264 -21.00 -34.16 15.99
N THR A 265 -19.69 -34.45 16.01
CA THR A 265 -18.64 -33.67 15.32
C THR A 265 -18.90 -33.49 13.82
N GLY A 266 -19.48 -34.50 13.15
CA GLY A 266 -19.83 -34.39 11.72
C GLY A 266 -20.92 -33.33 11.44
N ALA A 267 -21.90 -33.19 12.32
CA ALA A 267 -22.94 -32.18 12.22
C ALA A 267 -22.37 -30.78 12.49
N LEU A 268 -21.50 -30.64 13.50
CA LEU A 268 -20.75 -29.42 13.82
C LEU A 268 -20.00 -28.89 12.58
N VAL A 269 -19.21 -29.75 11.93
CA VAL A 269 -18.45 -29.41 10.73
C VAL A 269 -19.39 -29.00 9.58
N THR A 270 -20.47 -29.74 9.35
CA THR A 270 -21.42 -29.46 8.26
C THR A 270 -22.10 -28.11 8.44
N VAL A 271 -22.59 -27.80 9.64
CA VAL A 271 -23.22 -26.50 9.95
C VAL A 271 -22.21 -25.36 9.81
N SER A 272 -20.98 -25.55 10.30
CA SER A 272 -19.91 -24.56 10.17
C SER A 272 -19.58 -24.26 8.71
N VAL A 273 -19.50 -25.29 7.85
CA VAL A 273 -19.27 -25.13 6.40
C VAL A 273 -20.42 -24.37 5.73
N ILE A 274 -21.68 -24.66 6.08
CA ILE A 274 -22.85 -23.94 5.54
C ILE A 274 -22.76 -22.44 5.88
N ILE A 275 -22.43 -22.11 7.14
CA ILE A 275 -22.28 -20.72 7.59
C ILE A 275 -21.12 -20.05 6.85
N LEU A 276 -19.97 -20.73 6.68
CA LEU A 276 -18.82 -20.20 5.93
C LEU A 276 -19.15 -19.93 4.45
N VAL A 277 -19.82 -20.86 3.76
CA VAL A 277 -20.22 -20.65 2.36
C VAL A 277 -21.19 -19.48 2.25
N GLY A 278 -22.14 -19.36 3.19
CA GLY A 278 -23.04 -18.20 3.27
C GLY A 278 -22.30 -16.88 3.50
N LEU A 279 -21.37 -16.87 4.46
CA LEU A 279 -20.50 -15.73 4.79
C LEU A 279 -19.76 -15.25 3.55
N PHE A 280 -18.99 -16.13 2.89
CA PHE A 280 -18.19 -15.79 1.72
C PHE A 280 -19.03 -15.47 0.48
N GLY A 281 -20.24 -16.03 0.36
CA GLY A 281 -21.19 -15.70 -0.70
C GLY A 281 -21.78 -14.29 -0.59
N ILE A 282 -21.97 -13.79 0.64
CA ILE A 282 -22.53 -12.44 0.90
C ILE A 282 -21.50 -11.32 0.65
N GLN A 283 -20.20 -11.62 0.67
CA GLN A 283 -19.10 -10.65 0.55
C GLN A 283 -19.22 -9.72 -0.66
N ARG A 284 -19.76 -10.22 -1.79
CA ARG A 284 -19.95 -9.43 -3.02
C ARG A 284 -20.84 -8.20 -2.87
N PHE A 285 -21.74 -8.18 -1.87
CA PHE A 285 -22.67 -7.07 -1.65
C PHE A 285 -22.01 -5.90 -0.90
N GLY A 286 -20.78 -6.10 -0.39
CA GLY A 286 -19.92 -5.07 0.17
C GLY A 286 -20.26 -4.69 1.61
N THR A 287 -19.23 -4.32 2.36
CA THR A 287 -19.29 -3.93 3.77
C THR A 287 -20.03 -2.61 4.02
N SER A 288 -20.22 -1.77 3.00
CA SER A 288 -20.86 -0.45 3.13
C SER A 288 -22.28 -0.47 3.68
N LYS A 289 -23.09 -1.47 3.31
CA LYS A 289 -24.48 -1.58 3.79
C LYS A 289 -24.57 -2.34 5.12
N VAL A 290 -23.61 -3.23 5.37
CA VAL A 290 -23.66 -4.16 6.50
C VAL A 290 -22.93 -3.60 7.74
N GLY A 291 -21.94 -2.71 7.56
CA GLY A 291 -21.19 -2.09 8.66
C GLY A 291 -22.06 -1.27 9.62
N LEU A 292 -23.12 -0.60 9.13
CA LEU A 292 -24.09 0.10 9.99
C LEU A 292 -24.91 -0.86 10.87
N THR A 293 -25.20 -2.07 10.37
CA THR A 293 -25.91 -3.10 11.13
C THR A 293 -25.00 -3.93 12.04
N PHE A 294 -23.69 -3.97 11.76
CA PHE A 294 -22.72 -4.73 12.56
C PHE A 294 -22.45 -4.09 13.91
N ALA A 295 -22.35 -2.75 13.98
CA ALA A 295 -22.07 -2.05 15.22
C ALA A 295 -23.10 -2.33 16.34
N PRO A 296 -24.43 -2.25 16.10
CA PRO A 296 -25.43 -2.66 17.08
C PRO A 296 -25.33 -4.13 17.50
N CYS A 297 -25.07 -5.04 16.55
CA CYS A 297 -24.96 -6.47 16.83
C CYS A 297 -23.76 -6.78 17.73
N LEU A 298 -22.59 -6.21 17.44
CA LEU A 298 -21.40 -6.40 18.29
C LEU A 298 -21.48 -5.64 19.61
N ALA A 299 -22.11 -4.47 19.65
CA ALA A 299 -22.40 -3.80 20.92
C ALA A 299 -23.28 -4.70 21.81
N LEU A 300 -24.35 -5.29 21.26
CA LEU A 300 -25.21 -6.24 21.97
C LEU A 300 -24.40 -7.46 22.45
N TRP A 301 -23.50 -7.98 21.62
CA TRP A 301 -22.59 -9.06 22.00
C TRP A 301 -21.69 -8.68 23.19
N PHE A 302 -20.98 -7.56 23.13
CA PHE A 302 -20.11 -7.11 24.22
C PHE A 302 -20.88 -6.86 25.52
N PHE A 303 -22.05 -6.22 25.46
CA PHE A 303 -22.88 -6.06 26.64
C PHE A 303 -23.42 -7.39 27.15
N SER A 304 -23.72 -8.37 26.29
CA SER A 304 -24.11 -9.70 26.74
C SER A 304 -22.96 -10.42 27.46
N LEU A 305 -21.73 -10.33 26.93
CA LEU A 305 -20.52 -10.86 27.56
C LEU A 305 -20.28 -10.24 28.95
N GLY A 306 -20.30 -8.91 29.03
CA GLY A 306 -20.11 -8.18 30.27
C GLY A 306 -21.20 -8.50 31.31
N SER A 307 -22.47 -8.58 30.87
CA SER A 307 -23.61 -8.85 31.77
C SER A 307 -23.60 -10.28 32.30
N ILE A 308 -23.33 -11.28 31.46
CA ILE A 308 -23.22 -12.69 31.87
C ILE A 308 -21.99 -12.88 32.75
N GLY A 309 -20.87 -12.24 32.40
CA GLY A 309 -19.66 -12.24 33.19
C GLY A 309 -19.89 -11.70 34.61
N LEU A 310 -20.57 -10.55 34.72
CA LEU A 310 -20.95 -9.94 35.98
C LEU A 310 -21.93 -10.81 36.79
N TYR A 311 -22.93 -11.40 36.13
CA TYR A 311 -23.86 -12.35 36.76
C TYR A 311 -23.12 -13.54 37.35
N ASN A 312 -22.19 -14.14 36.59
CA ASN A 312 -21.42 -15.30 37.04
C ASN A 312 -20.47 -14.96 38.18
N LEU A 313 -19.87 -13.77 38.15
CA LEU A 313 -19.03 -13.27 39.22
C LEU A 313 -19.80 -13.15 40.56
N ILE A 314 -21.02 -12.61 40.51
CA ILE A 314 -21.87 -12.43 41.70
C ILE A 314 -22.42 -13.77 42.20
N LYS A 315 -22.85 -14.65 41.29
CA LYS A 315 -23.51 -15.92 41.65
C LYS A 315 -22.54 -17.02 42.08
N HIS A 316 -21.41 -17.16 41.38
CA HIS A 316 -20.49 -18.26 41.62
C HIS A 316 -19.46 -17.87 42.67
N ASN A 317 -18.52 -16.97 42.37
CA ASN A 317 -17.48 -16.62 43.32
C ASN A 317 -16.84 -15.25 43.04
N ILE A 318 -17.01 -14.30 43.97
CA ILE A 318 -16.38 -12.98 43.87
C ILE A 318 -14.87 -13.00 44.22
N TYR A 319 -14.38 -14.09 44.82
CA TYR A 319 -12.97 -14.28 45.16
C TYR A 319 -12.05 -14.20 43.94
N VAL A 320 -12.60 -14.45 42.74
CA VAL A 320 -11.89 -14.39 41.45
C VAL A 320 -11.20 -13.05 41.20
N VAL A 321 -11.72 -11.95 41.76
CA VAL A 321 -11.11 -10.61 41.66
C VAL A 321 -9.67 -10.58 42.18
N LYS A 322 -9.28 -11.52 43.07
CA LYS A 322 -7.89 -11.64 43.52
C LYS A 322 -6.90 -11.94 42.40
N ALA A 323 -7.35 -12.46 41.25
CA ALA A 323 -6.52 -12.69 40.07
C ALA A 323 -5.91 -11.41 39.49
N ILE A 324 -6.40 -10.22 39.86
CA ILE A 324 -5.74 -8.94 39.53
C ILE A 324 -4.34 -8.85 40.15
N ASN A 325 -4.07 -9.57 41.25
CA ASN A 325 -2.75 -9.63 41.83
C ASN A 325 -1.81 -10.51 40.96
N PRO A 326 -0.71 -9.98 40.41
CA PRO A 326 0.19 -10.72 39.53
C PRO A 326 0.92 -11.87 40.26
N LEU A 327 0.89 -11.90 41.59
CA LEU A 327 1.43 -13.00 42.39
C LEU A 327 0.80 -14.36 42.03
N TYR A 328 -0.45 -14.39 41.55
CA TYR A 328 -1.08 -15.62 41.09
C TYR A 328 -0.44 -16.18 39.81
N ILE A 329 0.13 -15.34 38.94
CA ILE A 329 0.91 -15.80 37.79
C ILE A 329 2.13 -16.58 38.29
N TYR A 330 2.87 -16.01 39.24
CA TYR A 330 4.04 -16.70 39.81
C TYR A 330 3.65 -18.03 40.47
N LEU A 331 2.56 -18.07 41.24
CA LEU A 331 2.06 -19.31 41.86
C LEU A 331 1.65 -20.35 40.82
N PHE A 332 1.04 -19.93 39.72
CA PHE A 332 0.65 -20.80 38.62
C PHE A 332 1.85 -21.48 37.96
N PHE A 333 2.91 -20.72 37.65
CA PHE A 333 4.15 -21.28 37.11
C PHE A 333 4.87 -22.15 38.13
N LYS A 334 4.89 -21.76 39.41
CA LYS A 334 5.51 -22.56 40.47
C LYS A 334 4.85 -23.93 40.62
N LYS A 335 3.52 -24.00 40.47
CA LYS A 335 2.77 -25.25 40.59
C LYS A 335 2.87 -26.12 39.33
N ASN A 336 2.60 -25.54 38.16
CA ASN A 336 2.40 -26.30 36.92
C ASN A 336 3.63 -26.36 35.99
N SER A 337 4.69 -25.59 36.28
CA SER A 337 5.98 -25.58 35.57
C SER A 337 5.83 -25.62 34.04
N PHE A 338 6.22 -26.71 33.37
CA PHE A 338 6.18 -26.84 31.92
C PHE A 338 4.76 -26.82 31.34
N LYS A 339 3.75 -27.34 32.07
CA LYS A 339 2.36 -27.29 31.61
C LYS A 339 1.83 -25.85 31.60
N ALA A 340 2.21 -25.04 32.59
CA ALA A 340 1.92 -23.61 32.58
C ALA A 340 2.56 -22.93 31.36
N TRP A 341 3.81 -23.27 31.02
CA TRP A 341 4.46 -22.75 29.83
C TRP A 341 3.70 -23.09 28.52
N SER A 342 3.24 -24.34 28.37
CA SER A 342 2.42 -24.73 27.22
C SER A 342 1.06 -23.99 27.16
N SER A 343 0.47 -23.69 28.33
CA SER A 343 -0.80 -22.96 28.42
C SER A 343 -0.72 -21.50 27.98
N LEU A 344 0.47 -20.87 27.96
CA LEU A 344 0.63 -19.54 27.37
C LEU A 344 0.18 -19.52 25.90
N GLY A 345 0.32 -20.63 25.17
CA GLY A 345 -0.14 -20.73 23.79
C GLY A 345 -1.65 -20.57 23.66
N GLY A 346 -2.44 -21.01 24.66
CA GLY A 346 -3.88 -20.75 24.71
C GLY A 346 -4.20 -19.33 25.17
N CYS A 347 -3.38 -18.74 26.05
CA CYS A 347 -3.52 -17.33 26.42
C CYS A 347 -3.31 -16.37 25.26
N VAL A 348 -2.45 -16.69 24.28
CA VAL A 348 -2.27 -15.89 23.04
C VAL A 348 -3.59 -15.66 22.30
N LEU A 349 -4.54 -16.60 22.42
CA LEU A 349 -5.81 -16.52 21.72
C LEU A 349 -6.70 -15.35 22.18
N CYS A 350 -6.38 -14.69 23.29
CA CYS A 350 -7.11 -13.50 23.76
C CYS A 350 -6.67 -12.19 23.10
N ILE A 351 -5.57 -12.19 22.34
CA ILE A 351 -4.99 -10.99 21.71
C ILE A 351 -5.06 -10.99 20.18
N THR A 352 -5.70 -12.00 19.59
CA THR A 352 -5.70 -12.29 18.15
C THR A 352 -6.31 -11.19 17.27
N GLY A 353 -7.15 -10.33 17.87
CA GLY A 353 -7.73 -9.19 17.15
C GLY A 353 -6.90 -7.91 17.22
N ALA A 354 -5.72 -7.92 17.85
CA ALA A 354 -4.91 -6.71 18.02
C ALA A 354 -4.25 -6.25 16.71
N GLU A 355 -3.77 -7.20 15.90
CA GLU A 355 -3.22 -6.90 14.56
C GLU A 355 -4.31 -6.51 13.57
N ALA A 356 -5.47 -7.18 13.62
CA ALA A 356 -6.65 -6.80 12.85
C ALA A 356 -7.03 -5.33 13.10
N MET A 357 -7.05 -4.93 14.38
CA MET A 357 -7.31 -3.54 14.78
C MET A 357 -6.28 -2.57 14.22
N PHE A 358 -5.02 -2.97 14.13
CA PHE A 358 -3.99 -2.12 13.54
C PHE A 358 -4.11 -2.01 12.02
N ALA A 359 -4.40 -3.12 11.33
CA ALA A 359 -4.57 -3.14 9.87
C ALA A 359 -5.81 -2.35 9.41
N ASP A 360 -6.90 -2.38 10.17
CA ASP A 360 -8.17 -1.72 9.82
C ASP A 360 -8.26 -0.24 10.22
N LEU A 361 -7.15 0.36 10.67
CA LEU A 361 -7.10 1.79 11.05
C LEU A 361 -7.53 2.74 9.91
N GLY A 362 -7.34 2.34 8.64
CA GLY A 362 -7.69 3.14 7.46
C GLY A 362 -9.16 3.58 7.34
N HIS A 363 -10.04 3.04 8.18
CA HIS A 363 -11.47 3.36 8.19
C HIS A 363 -11.90 4.31 9.30
N PHE A 364 -11.12 4.45 10.38
CA PHE A 364 -11.56 5.13 11.59
C PHE A 364 -10.45 5.99 12.23
N SER A 365 -10.85 7.00 12.99
CA SER A 365 -9.87 7.81 13.72
C SER A 365 -9.25 7.04 14.89
N VAL A 366 -7.98 7.30 15.18
CA VAL A 366 -7.26 6.72 16.34
C VAL A 366 -8.02 6.96 17.65
N SER A 367 -8.54 8.18 17.85
CA SER A 367 -9.30 8.54 19.05
C SER A 367 -10.60 7.75 19.20
N SER A 368 -11.31 7.49 18.09
CA SER A 368 -12.54 6.67 18.11
C SER A 368 -12.25 5.23 18.52
N ILE A 369 -11.14 4.65 18.05
CA ILE A 369 -10.70 3.31 18.43
C ILE A 369 -10.32 3.28 19.92
N GLN A 370 -9.54 4.26 20.41
CA GLN A 370 -9.14 4.37 21.82
C GLN A 370 -10.33 4.44 22.79
N ILE A 371 -11.35 5.24 22.47
CA ILE A 371 -12.55 5.38 23.30
C ILE A 371 -13.33 4.06 23.32
N ALA A 372 -13.60 3.48 22.16
CA ALA A 372 -14.36 2.22 22.06
C ALA A 372 -13.66 1.08 22.81
N PHE A 373 -12.33 0.96 22.68
CA PHE A 373 -11.58 -0.08 23.36
C PHE A 373 -11.62 0.09 24.88
N SER A 374 -11.24 1.28 25.36
CA SER A 374 -10.98 1.51 26.78
C SER A 374 -12.26 1.48 27.61
N PHE A 375 -13.39 1.95 27.05
CA PHE A 375 -14.65 2.07 27.79
C PHE A 375 -15.66 0.95 27.53
N VAL A 376 -15.56 0.21 26.42
CA VAL A 376 -16.53 -0.85 26.09
C VAL A 376 -15.85 -2.21 26.00
N VAL A 377 -14.92 -2.38 25.07
CA VAL A 377 -14.35 -3.71 24.75
C VAL A 377 -13.54 -4.27 25.92
N PHE A 378 -12.59 -3.49 26.43
CA PHE A 378 -11.71 -3.89 27.54
C PHE A 378 -12.49 -4.32 28.80
N PRO A 379 -13.41 -3.50 29.37
CA PRO A 379 -14.15 -3.90 30.57
C PRO A 379 -15.09 -5.09 30.32
N CYS A 380 -15.72 -5.19 29.15
CA CYS A 380 -16.62 -6.31 28.84
C CYS A 380 -15.85 -7.64 28.74
N LEU A 381 -14.68 -7.65 28.08
CA LEU A 381 -13.82 -8.83 27.99
C LEU A 381 -13.29 -9.25 29.36
N LEU A 382 -12.85 -8.28 30.17
CA LEU A 382 -12.37 -8.53 31.54
C LEU A 382 -13.46 -9.22 32.37
N LEU A 383 -14.69 -8.69 32.34
CA LEU A 383 -15.84 -9.25 33.04
C LEU A 383 -16.19 -10.65 32.53
N ALA A 384 -16.12 -10.88 31.21
CA ALA A 384 -16.39 -12.20 30.62
C ALA A 384 -15.41 -13.26 31.13
N TYR A 385 -14.11 -13.00 31.10
CA TYR A 385 -13.10 -13.94 31.60
C TYR A 385 -13.20 -14.14 33.12
N MET A 386 -13.45 -13.08 33.89
CA MET A 386 -13.68 -13.21 35.34
C MET A 386 -14.93 -14.06 35.65
N GLY A 387 -16.01 -13.90 34.89
CA GLY A 387 -17.22 -14.70 35.07
C GLY A 387 -17.02 -16.19 34.71
N GLN A 388 -16.31 -16.47 33.62
CA GLN A 388 -15.94 -17.83 33.23
C GLN A 388 -15.06 -18.52 34.28
N ALA A 389 -14.05 -17.79 34.80
CA ALA A 389 -13.21 -18.29 35.89
C ALA A 389 -14.02 -18.54 37.17
N ALA A 390 -14.98 -17.67 37.51
CA ALA A 390 -15.88 -17.87 38.66
C ALA A 390 -16.71 -19.14 38.55
N TYR A 391 -17.18 -19.45 37.34
CA TYR A 391 -17.90 -20.69 37.05
C TYR A 391 -17.00 -21.92 37.20
N LEU A 392 -15.78 -21.89 36.63
CA LEU A 392 -14.83 -23.01 36.70
C LEU A 392 -14.40 -23.38 38.11
N MET A 393 -14.28 -22.40 39.02
CA MET A 393 -13.95 -22.70 40.42
C MET A 393 -14.99 -23.62 41.09
N LYS A 394 -16.23 -23.65 40.60
CA LYS A 394 -17.29 -24.55 41.10
C LYS A 394 -17.48 -25.80 40.23
N HIS A 395 -17.19 -25.70 38.94
CA HIS A 395 -17.43 -26.76 37.96
C HIS A 395 -16.16 -27.02 37.13
N PRO A 396 -15.13 -27.68 37.71
CA PRO A 396 -13.85 -27.89 37.06
C PRO A 396 -13.93 -28.81 35.82
N ASP A 397 -14.92 -29.72 35.78
CA ASP A 397 -15.09 -30.69 34.67
C ASP A 397 -15.64 -30.05 33.38
N SER A 398 -16.17 -28.82 33.46
CA SER A 398 -16.79 -28.11 32.33
C SER A 398 -15.81 -27.26 31.50
N ALA A 399 -14.49 -27.51 31.61
CA ALA A 399 -13.46 -26.67 30.96
C ALA A 399 -13.54 -26.65 29.43
N SER A 400 -13.98 -27.75 28.79
CA SER A 400 -14.05 -27.85 27.32
C SER A 400 -15.15 -26.99 26.69
N ARG A 401 -16.27 -26.76 27.40
CA ARG A 401 -17.44 -26.00 26.92
C ARG A 401 -17.81 -24.83 27.84
N ILE A 402 -16.81 -24.33 28.56
CA ILE A 402 -16.91 -23.31 29.60
C ILE A 402 -17.78 -22.11 29.24
N PHE A 403 -17.63 -21.55 28.02
CA PHE A 403 -18.39 -20.38 27.61
C PHE A 403 -19.89 -20.66 27.69
N TYR A 404 -20.35 -21.73 27.05
CA TYR A 404 -21.77 -22.07 26.95
C TYR A 404 -22.35 -22.65 28.24
N ASP A 405 -21.56 -23.42 28.98
CA ASP A 405 -21.97 -24.01 30.26
C ASP A 405 -22.11 -22.93 31.35
N SER A 406 -21.39 -21.81 31.22
CA SER A 406 -21.50 -20.67 32.14
C SER A 406 -22.76 -19.81 31.91
N ILE A 407 -23.51 -20.01 30.81
CA ILE A 407 -24.69 -19.21 30.49
C ILE A 407 -25.93 -19.78 31.21
N PRO A 408 -26.77 -18.93 31.83
CA PRO A 408 -28.06 -19.38 32.38
C PRO A 408 -28.95 -20.03 31.31
N ASP A 409 -29.61 -21.14 31.62
CA ASP A 409 -30.36 -21.94 30.63
C ASP A 409 -31.40 -21.14 29.83
N GLY A 410 -32.09 -20.18 30.45
CA GLY A 410 -33.08 -19.32 29.77
C GLY A 410 -32.47 -18.33 28.76
N LEU A 411 -31.18 -18.00 28.88
CA LEU A 411 -30.48 -17.07 28.00
C LEU A 411 -29.61 -17.75 26.94
N PHE A 412 -29.51 -19.10 26.96
CA PHE A 412 -28.67 -19.86 26.04
C PHE A 412 -28.99 -19.55 24.57
N TRP A 413 -30.25 -19.68 24.15
CA TRP A 413 -30.66 -19.50 22.75
C TRP A 413 -30.42 -18.09 22.22
N PRO A 414 -30.83 -17.01 22.93
CA PRO A 414 -30.49 -15.65 22.52
C PRO A 414 -28.97 -15.43 22.38
N VAL A 415 -28.19 -15.88 23.36
CA VAL A 415 -26.73 -15.67 23.36
C VAL A 415 -26.06 -16.47 22.25
N PHE A 416 -26.51 -17.70 21.99
CA PHE A 416 -26.01 -18.52 20.88
C PHE A 416 -26.22 -17.86 19.51
N VAL A 417 -27.40 -17.28 19.28
CA VAL A 417 -27.69 -16.55 18.03
C VAL A 417 -26.78 -15.32 17.91
N ILE A 418 -26.64 -14.54 18.99
CA ILE A 418 -25.76 -13.36 19.00
C ILE A 418 -24.30 -13.76 18.81
N ALA A 419 -23.83 -14.84 19.44
CA ALA A 419 -22.48 -15.37 19.29
C ALA A 419 -22.19 -15.80 17.85
N THR A 420 -23.16 -16.44 17.20
CA THR A 420 -23.05 -16.84 15.79
C THR A 420 -22.94 -15.61 14.87
N PHE A 421 -23.76 -14.58 15.10
CA PHE A 421 -23.61 -13.32 14.37
C PHE A 421 -22.29 -12.62 14.67
N ALA A 422 -21.83 -12.62 15.92
CA ALA A 422 -20.53 -12.04 16.31
C ALA A 422 -19.38 -12.76 15.60
N ALA A 423 -19.40 -14.09 15.52
CA ALA A 423 -18.42 -14.90 14.77
C ALA A 423 -18.42 -14.61 13.26
N VAL A 424 -19.60 -14.45 12.66
CA VAL A 424 -19.73 -14.04 11.26
C VAL A 424 -19.13 -12.65 11.05
N ILE A 425 -19.39 -11.69 11.96
CA ILE A 425 -18.85 -10.32 11.87
C ILE A 425 -17.34 -10.30 12.11
N ALA A 426 -16.83 -11.07 13.08
CA ALA A 426 -15.39 -11.25 13.32
C ALA A 426 -14.67 -11.73 12.05
N SER A 427 -15.24 -12.74 11.39
CA SER A 427 -14.72 -13.27 10.14
C SER A 427 -14.70 -12.21 9.02
N GLN A 428 -15.70 -11.33 8.96
CA GLN A 428 -15.77 -10.24 7.98
C GLN A 428 -14.60 -9.26 8.12
N ALA A 429 -14.26 -8.87 9.36
CA ALA A 429 -13.17 -7.95 9.64
C ALA A 429 -11.85 -8.47 9.07
N MET A 430 -11.52 -9.73 9.37
CA MET A 430 -10.28 -10.36 8.90
C MET A 430 -10.22 -10.59 7.39
N ILE A 431 -11.36 -10.90 6.76
CA ILE A 431 -11.45 -10.97 5.29
C ILE A 431 -11.19 -9.59 4.67
N SER A 432 -11.74 -8.53 5.26
CA SER A 432 -11.52 -7.15 4.82
C SER A 432 -10.05 -6.73 5.01
N ALA A 433 -9.44 -7.02 6.16
CA ALA A 433 -8.03 -6.77 6.43
C ALA A 433 -7.12 -7.47 5.40
N SER A 434 -7.44 -8.72 5.04
CA SER A 434 -6.73 -9.48 4.01
C SER A 434 -6.82 -8.81 2.62
N PHE A 435 -7.98 -8.27 2.24
CA PHE A 435 -8.13 -7.52 0.99
C PHE A 435 -7.31 -6.22 0.99
N SER A 436 -7.28 -5.51 2.12
CA SER A 436 -6.47 -4.30 2.31
C SER A 436 -4.98 -4.59 2.18
N CYS A 437 -4.48 -5.65 2.85
CA CYS A 437 -3.09 -6.08 2.72
C CYS A 437 -2.71 -6.41 1.28
N ILE A 438 -3.55 -7.13 0.54
CA ILE A 438 -3.27 -7.48 -0.86
C ILE A 438 -3.31 -6.25 -1.77
N LYS A 439 -4.25 -5.33 -1.57
CA LYS A 439 -4.27 -4.05 -2.31
C LYS A 439 -2.98 -3.26 -2.06
N GLN A 440 -2.55 -3.11 -0.80
CA GLN A 440 -1.32 -2.39 -0.46
C GLN A 440 -0.09 -3.09 -1.06
N SER A 441 -0.05 -4.43 -1.02
CA SER A 441 1.00 -5.23 -1.67
C SER A 441 1.08 -4.98 -3.18
N MET A 442 -0.08 -4.90 -3.85
CA MET A 442 -0.15 -4.60 -5.28
C MET A 442 0.35 -3.19 -5.60
N ALA A 443 0.04 -2.20 -4.75
CA ALA A 443 0.48 -0.82 -4.93
C ALA A 443 2.00 -0.68 -4.84
N LEU A 444 2.64 -1.48 -3.99
CA LEU A 444 4.09 -1.55 -3.83
C LEU A 444 4.77 -2.51 -4.81
N GLY A 445 4.04 -3.08 -5.78
CA GLY A 445 4.57 -4.01 -6.77
C GLY A 445 5.03 -5.36 -6.19
N CYS A 446 4.59 -5.68 -4.98
CA CYS A 446 4.91 -6.93 -4.28
C CYS A 446 3.87 -8.04 -4.52
N PHE A 447 2.76 -7.76 -5.21
CA PHE A 447 1.73 -8.75 -5.53
C PHE A 447 1.20 -8.59 -6.96
N PRO A 448 0.83 -9.69 -7.65
CA PRO A 448 0.25 -9.62 -8.98
C PRO A 448 -1.02 -8.76 -9.08
N ARG A 449 -1.22 -8.12 -10.24
CA ARG A 449 -2.40 -7.26 -10.44
C ARG A 449 -3.69 -8.10 -10.47
N LEU A 450 -4.54 -7.95 -9.45
CA LEU A 450 -5.87 -8.55 -9.36
C LEU A 450 -6.99 -7.55 -9.65
N LYS A 451 -8.19 -8.07 -9.93
CA LYS A 451 -9.40 -7.25 -10.10
C LYS A 451 -9.90 -6.78 -8.73
N ILE A 452 -9.80 -5.47 -8.49
CA ILE A 452 -10.32 -4.79 -7.30
C ILE A 452 -11.68 -4.18 -7.64
N ILE A 453 -12.69 -4.42 -6.80
CA ILE A 453 -14.01 -3.80 -6.92
C ILE A 453 -14.24 -2.94 -5.67
N HIS A 454 -14.34 -1.62 -5.84
CA HIS A 454 -14.66 -0.71 -4.76
C HIS A 454 -16.17 -0.71 -4.49
N THR A 455 -16.56 -1.11 -3.29
CA THR A 455 -17.98 -1.28 -2.94
C THR A 455 -18.63 0.06 -2.53
N SER A 456 -17.91 0.93 -1.81
CA SER A 456 -18.44 2.24 -1.35
C SER A 456 -17.98 3.44 -2.15
N ARG A 457 -18.87 4.43 -2.33
CA ARG A 457 -18.56 5.74 -2.95
C ARG A 457 -17.94 6.72 -1.94
N LYS A 458 -18.07 6.45 -0.65
CA LYS A 458 -17.61 7.33 0.43
C LYS A 458 -16.25 6.91 0.99
N PHE A 459 -15.99 5.59 1.03
CA PHE A 459 -14.77 5.04 1.65
C PHE A 459 -13.96 4.23 0.63
N MET A 460 -12.76 4.69 0.29
CA MET A 460 -11.84 4.03 -0.64
C MET A 460 -11.40 2.64 -0.16
N GLY A 461 -11.29 2.44 1.15
CA GLY A 461 -10.85 1.18 1.76
C GLY A 461 -11.87 0.03 1.67
N GLN A 462 -13.14 0.29 1.34
CA GLN A 462 -14.14 -0.79 1.25
C GLN A 462 -14.04 -1.52 -0.07
N ILE A 463 -13.27 -2.60 -0.05
CA ILE A 463 -12.79 -3.30 -1.24
C ILE A 463 -13.31 -4.74 -1.24
N TYR A 464 -13.64 -5.24 -2.43
CA TYR A 464 -13.94 -6.64 -2.67
C TYR A 464 -13.00 -7.17 -3.76
N ILE A 465 -12.24 -8.23 -3.44
CA ILE A 465 -11.34 -8.92 -4.39
C ILE A 465 -11.88 -10.33 -4.62
N PRO A 466 -12.60 -10.60 -5.73
CA PRO A 466 -13.31 -11.87 -5.93
C PRO A 466 -12.40 -13.10 -5.86
N VAL A 467 -11.21 -13.04 -6.47
CA VAL A 467 -10.28 -14.18 -6.54
C VAL A 467 -9.81 -14.58 -5.14
N ILE A 468 -9.45 -13.58 -4.32
CA ILE A 468 -9.01 -13.81 -2.94
C ILE A 468 -10.17 -14.32 -2.09
N ASN A 469 -11.39 -13.77 -2.28
CA ASN A 469 -12.56 -14.22 -1.56
C ASN A 469 -12.84 -15.72 -1.74
N TRP A 470 -12.83 -16.19 -2.99
CA TRP A 470 -13.02 -17.62 -3.29
C TRP A 470 -11.86 -18.47 -2.77
N PHE A 471 -10.63 -17.98 -2.87
CA PHE A 471 -9.46 -18.66 -2.33
C PHE A 471 -9.57 -18.83 -0.80
N LEU A 472 -9.85 -17.74 -0.07
CA LEU A 472 -10.05 -17.76 1.38
C LEU A 472 -11.18 -18.72 1.76
N MET A 473 -12.32 -18.68 1.07
CA MET A 473 -13.44 -19.59 1.32
C MET A 473 -13.02 -21.06 1.23
N ILE A 474 -12.35 -21.45 0.15
CA ILE A 474 -11.90 -22.84 -0.07
C ILE A 474 -10.93 -23.26 1.03
N MET A 475 -9.98 -22.40 1.39
CA MET A 475 -9.00 -22.70 2.43
C MET A 475 -9.65 -22.80 3.82
N CYS A 476 -10.57 -21.90 4.18
CA CYS A 476 -11.31 -21.98 5.44
C CYS A 476 -12.11 -23.28 5.54
N VAL A 477 -12.82 -23.67 4.47
CA VAL A 477 -13.58 -24.93 4.43
C VAL A 477 -12.64 -26.13 4.56
N LEU A 478 -11.48 -26.10 3.91
CA LEU A 478 -10.48 -27.16 4.01
C LEU A 478 -9.93 -27.29 5.44
N VAL A 479 -9.62 -26.18 6.11
CA VAL A 479 -9.16 -26.17 7.51
C VAL A 479 -10.23 -26.78 8.42
N VAL A 480 -11.48 -26.32 8.30
CA VAL A 480 -12.61 -26.85 9.11
C VAL A 480 -12.82 -28.34 8.87
N ALA A 481 -12.78 -28.81 7.62
CA ALA A 481 -12.99 -30.20 7.26
C ALA A 481 -11.85 -31.14 7.72
N THR A 482 -10.62 -30.60 7.80
CA THR A 482 -9.41 -31.36 8.17
C THR A 482 -9.26 -31.48 9.68
N PHE A 483 -9.32 -30.36 10.42
CA PHE A 483 -9.06 -30.35 11.86
C PHE A 483 -10.23 -30.87 12.68
N ARG A 484 -11.48 -30.56 12.28
CA ARG A 484 -12.72 -31.03 12.94
C ARG A 484 -12.85 -30.72 14.44
N SER A 485 -11.89 -30.01 15.04
CA SER A 485 -11.82 -29.66 16.46
C SER A 485 -11.42 -28.19 16.60
N THR A 486 -12.04 -27.49 17.55
CA THR A 486 -11.73 -26.10 17.85
C THR A 486 -10.36 -25.95 18.52
N THR A 487 -9.95 -26.92 19.36
CA THR A 487 -8.65 -26.89 20.06
C THR A 487 -7.48 -27.03 19.09
N ASP A 488 -7.61 -27.87 18.07
CA ASP A 488 -6.50 -28.14 17.17
C ASP A 488 -6.28 -26.96 16.20
N ILE A 489 -7.36 -26.29 15.79
CA ILE A 489 -7.29 -25.03 15.05
C ILE A 489 -6.70 -23.91 15.93
N ALA A 490 -7.12 -23.84 17.18
CA ALA A 490 -6.60 -22.88 18.17
C ALA A 490 -5.09 -23.04 18.39
N ASN A 491 -4.60 -24.29 18.50
CA ASN A 491 -3.17 -24.59 18.62
C ASN A 491 -2.38 -24.16 17.38
N ALA A 492 -2.96 -24.29 16.19
CA ALA A 492 -2.32 -23.85 14.96
C ALA A 492 -2.22 -22.32 14.87
N TYR A 493 -3.27 -21.62 15.27
CA TYR A 493 -3.47 -20.19 15.10
C TYR A 493 -2.35 -19.31 15.70
N GLY A 494 -1.92 -19.62 16.92
CA GLY A 494 -1.07 -18.71 17.71
C GLY A 494 0.30 -18.37 17.08
N ILE A 495 0.85 -19.21 16.20
CA ILE A 495 2.18 -18.99 15.62
C ILE A 495 2.17 -17.84 14.62
N ALA A 496 1.16 -17.78 13.75
CA ALA A 496 1.01 -16.67 12.81
C ALA A 496 0.86 -15.36 13.57
N GLU A 497 -0.02 -15.35 14.57
CA GLU A 497 -0.36 -14.14 15.31
C GLU A 497 0.84 -13.54 16.02
N VAL A 498 1.54 -14.32 16.85
CA VAL A 498 2.73 -13.82 17.57
C VAL A 498 3.84 -13.43 16.58
N GLY A 499 3.97 -14.17 15.47
CA GLY A 499 4.93 -13.84 14.40
C GLY A 499 4.67 -12.46 13.79
N VAL A 500 3.40 -12.13 13.48
CA VAL A 500 3.03 -10.80 12.99
C VAL A 500 3.30 -9.73 14.04
N MET A 501 2.97 -10.00 15.31
CA MET A 501 3.21 -9.05 16.40
C MET A 501 4.70 -8.71 16.57
N MET A 502 5.58 -9.71 16.43
CA MET A 502 7.04 -9.47 16.47
C MET A 502 7.51 -8.62 15.29
N VAL A 503 6.96 -8.85 14.11
CA VAL A 503 7.24 -8.05 12.91
C VAL A 503 6.76 -6.61 13.12
N SER A 504 5.55 -6.41 13.63
CA SER A 504 4.99 -5.08 13.88
C SER A 504 5.76 -4.33 14.96
N THR A 505 6.14 -4.98 16.07
CA THR A 505 7.01 -4.39 17.10
C THR A 505 8.35 -3.93 16.53
N SER A 506 8.94 -4.73 15.65
CA SER A 506 10.21 -4.39 14.97
C SER A 506 10.05 -3.18 14.05
N LEU A 507 8.98 -3.13 13.24
CA LEU A 507 8.69 -2.02 12.33
C LEU A 507 8.37 -0.72 13.08
N VAL A 508 7.54 -0.79 14.13
CA VAL A 508 7.20 0.37 14.97
C VAL A 508 8.44 0.91 15.66
N THR A 509 9.34 0.05 16.15
CA THR A 509 10.63 0.50 16.71
C THR A 509 11.45 1.27 15.69
N LEU A 510 11.48 0.80 14.43
CA LEU A 510 12.17 1.50 13.35
C LEU A 510 11.51 2.86 13.04
N VAL A 511 10.18 2.94 13.05
CA VAL A 511 9.43 4.21 12.91
C VAL A 511 9.72 5.17 14.09
N MET A 512 9.79 4.66 15.32
CA MET A 512 10.14 5.45 16.52
C MET A 512 11.52 6.10 16.40
N LEU A 513 12.48 5.38 15.80
CA LEU A 513 13.86 5.84 15.60
C LEU A 513 14.02 6.77 14.39
N LEU A 514 13.38 6.47 13.25
CA LEU A 514 13.53 7.24 12.01
C LEU A 514 12.61 8.45 11.91
N ILE A 515 11.34 8.29 12.27
CA ILE A 515 10.28 9.26 11.95
C ILE A 515 9.88 10.05 13.19
N TRP A 516 9.58 9.37 14.31
CA TRP A 516 9.22 10.08 15.54
C TRP A 516 10.43 10.74 16.23
N GLN A 517 11.65 10.35 15.85
CA GLN A 517 12.90 10.90 16.40
C GLN A 517 12.89 10.86 17.94
N THR A 518 12.38 9.76 18.50
CA THR A 518 12.29 9.56 19.95
C THR A 518 13.66 9.22 20.54
N ASN A 519 13.79 9.42 21.86
CA ASN A 519 15.00 9.05 22.60
C ASN A 519 15.28 7.54 22.45
N VAL A 520 16.54 7.13 22.21
CA VAL A 520 16.93 5.70 22.06
C VAL A 520 16.45 4.89 23.22
N TYR A 521 16.61 5.41 24.44
CA TYR A 521 16.27 4.66 25.64
C TYR A 521 14.78 4.33 25.67
N LEU A 522 13.92 5.23 25.17
CA LEU A 522 12.48 4.99 25.09
C LEU A 522 12.14 3.99 23.98
N ALA A 523 12.73 4.14 22.79
CA ALA A 523 12.51 3.21 21.68
C ALA A 523 13.03 1.78 22.00
N PHE A 524 14.18 1.69 22.66
CA PHE A 524 14.77 0.42 23.08
C PHE A 524 14.03 -0.19 24.26
N SER A 525 13.55 0.63 25.20
CA SER A 525 12.66 0.20 26.28
C SER A 525 11.37 -0.40 25.73
N PHE A 526 10.75 0.24 24.72
CA PHE A 526 9.59 -0.30 24.02
C PHE A 526 9.90 -1.69 23.42
N LEU A 527 11.00 -1.81 22.67
CA LEU A 527 11.41 -3.08 22.07
C LEU A 527 11.69 -4.17 23.10
N ILE A 528 12.39 -3.84 24.20
CA ILE A 528 12.70 -4.81 25.26
C ILE A 528 11.42 -5.27 25.96
N VAL A 529 10.56 -4.35 26.37
CA VAL A 529 9.37 -4.68 27.15
C VAL A 529 8.41 -5.53 26.33
N PHE A 530 7.99 -5.06 25.15
CA PHE A 530 7.01 -5.79 24.34
C PHE A 530 7.64 -6.96 23.57
N GLY A 531 8.86 -6.80 23.07
CA GLY A 531 9.58 -7.87 22.38
C GLY A 531 9.89 -9.05 23.30
N SER A 532 10.20 -8.82 24.60
CA SER A 532 10.40 -9.94 25.54
C SER A 532 9.10 -10.70 25.84
N ILE A 533 7.97 -10.01 25.98
CA ILE A 533 6.65 -10.63 26.16
C ILE A 533 6.30 -11.48 24.92
N GLU A 534 6.50 -10.93 23.73
CA GLU A 534 6.24 -11.64 22.47
C GLU A 534 7.17 -12.83 22.28
N LEU A 535 8.45 -12.72 22.63
CA LEU A 535 9.39 -13.84 22.60
C LEU A 535 8.98 -14.95 23.58
N LEU A 536 8.47 -14.61 24.76
CA LEU A 536 7.93 -15.58 25.70
C LEU A 536 6.74 -16.32 25.09
N TYR A 537 5.80 -15.60 24.47
CA TYR A 537 4.68 -16.22 23.77
C TYR A 537 5.13 -17.08 22.59
N MET A 538 6.05 -16.57 21.77
CA MET A 538 6.59 -17.27 20.62
C MET A 538 7.24 -18.59 21.05
N SER A 539 7.99 -18.58 22.15
CA SER A 539 8.57 -19.79 22.71
C SER A 539 7.50 -20.83 23.02
N ALA A 540 6.39 -20.43 23.66
CA ALA A 540 5.30 -21.33 24.02
C ALA A 540 4.58 -21.89 22.79
N VAL A 541 4.25 -21.05 21.79
CA VAL A 541 3.54 -21.55 20.60
C VAL A 541 4.43 -22.37 19.67
N LEU A 542 5.75 -22.14 19.65
CA LEU A 542 6.69 -22.99 18.90
C LEU A 542 6.64 -24.46 19.34
N SER A 543 6.32 -24.74 20.61
CA SER A 543 6.12 -26.12 21.08
C SER A 543 4.91 -26.82 20.45
N LYS A 544 3.94 -26.05 19.93
CA LYS A 544 2.69 -26.54 19.32
C LYS A 544 2.80 -26.74 17.81
N ILE A 545 3.99 -26.63 17.20
CA ILE A 545 4.19 -26.85 15.76
C ILE A 545 3.69 -28.25 15.33
N THR A 546 3.96 -29.29 16.12
CA THR A 546 3.54 -30.67 15.84
C THR A 546 2.04 -30.89 16.00
N GLU A 547 1.34 -30.02 16.73
CA GLU A 547 -0.09 -30.08 17.01
C GLU A 547 -0.94 -29.28 16.00
N GLY A 548 -0.32 -28.73 14.95
CA GLY A 548 -1.01 -27.99 13.88
C GLY A 548 -0.38 -26.64 13.51
N GLY A 549 0.54 -26.12 14.34
CA GLY A 549 1.20 -24.83 14.12
C GLY A 549 2.01 -24.72 12.81
N TRP A 550 2.34 -25.84 12.17
CA TRP A 550 2.98 -25.84 10.85
C TRP A 550 2.08 -25.27 9.73
N LEU A 551 0.76 -25.33 9.88
CA LEU A 551 -0.18 -24.93 8.83
C LEU A 551 -0.13 -23.42 8.51
N PRO A 552 -0.28 -22.50 9.47
CA PRO A 552 -0.13 -21.07 9.18
C PRO A 552 1.25 -20.71 8.62
N LEU A 553 2.32 -21.39 9.07
CA LEU A 553 3.67 -21.20 8.52
C LEU A 553 3.75 -21.66 7.05
N ALA A 554 3.06 -22.74 6.69
CA ALA A 554 2.98 -23.19 5.30
C ALA A 554 2.23 -22.18 4.41
N PHE A 555 1.11 -21.62 4.89
CA PHE A 555 0.40 -20.56 4.18
C PHE A 555 1.25 -19.30 4.03
N ALA A 556 1.88 -18.84 5.13
CA ALA A 556 2.77 -17.67 5.10
C ALA A 556 3.94 -17.89 4.14
N SER A 557 4.59 -19.06 4.16
CA SER A 557 5.67 -19.41 3.23
C SER A 557 5.21 -19.39 1.77
N PHE A 558 4.04 -19.96 1.46
CA PHE A 558 3.46 -19.94 0.11
C PHE A 558 3.25 -18.49 -0.39
N PHE A 559 2.59 -17.65 0.41
CA PHE A 559 2.35 -16.25 0.04
C PHE A 559 3.64 -15.43 -0.05
N LEU A 560 4.57 -15.62 0.89
CA LEU A 560 5.89 -15.00 0.87
C LEU A 560 6.64 -15.33 -0.43
N CYS A 561 6.63 -16.60 -0.86
CA CYS A 561 7.24 -17.01 -2.12
C CYS A 561 6.59 -16.30 -3.33
N VAL A 562 5.25 -16.28 -3.40
CA VAL A 562 4.52 -15.61 -4.49
C VAL A 562 4.88 -14.12 -4.54
N MET A 563 4.85 -13.46 -3.38
CA MET A 563 5.13 -12.03 -3.27
C MET A 563 6.58 -11.69 -3.59
N TYR A 564 7.53 -12.46 -3.06
CA TYR A 564 8.95 -12.25 -3.29
C TYR A 564 9.32 -12.47 -4.76
N ILE A 565 8.84 -13.55 -5.38
CA ILE A 565 9.07 -13.84 -6.81
C ILE A 565 8.48 -12.72 -7.68
N TRP A 566 7.27 -12.27 -7.35
CA TRP A 566 6.63 -11.18 -8.09
C TRP A 566 7.38 -9.86 -7.95
N ASN A 567 7.78 -9.49 -6.73
CA ASN A 567 8.55 -8.28 -6.48
C ASN A 567 9.90 -8.34 -7.20
N TYR A 568 10.63 -9.46 -7.07
CA TYR A 568 11.92 -9.67 -7.72
C TYR A 568 11.82 -9.52 -9.25
N GLY A 569 10.87 -10.20 -9.88
CA GLY A 569 10.67 -10.08 -11.33
C GLY A 569 10.21 -8.70 -11.77
N SER A 570 9.38 -8.02 -10.97
CA SER A 570 8.91 -6.66 -11.26
C SER A 570 10.02 -5.61 -11.13
N VAL A 571 10.87 -5.71 -10.11
CA VAL A 571 12.06 -4.86 -9.94
C VAL A 571 13.01 -5.05 -11.10
N LEU A 572 13.25 -6.30 -11.48
CA LEU A 572 14.16 -6.64 -12.58
C LEU A 572 13.66 -6.10 -13.91
N LYS A 573 12.37 -6.28 -14.20
CA LYS A 573 11.67 -5.69 -15.35
C LYS A 573 11.85 -4.18 -15.37
N TYR A 574 11.55 -3.53 -14.24
CA TYR A 574 11.62 -2.09 -14.12
C TYR A 574 13.05 -1.58 -14.35
N GLN A 575 14.06 -2.21 -13.75
CA GLN A 575 15.47 -1.83 -13.95
C GLN A 575 15.89 -1.93 -15.42
N SER A 576 15.48 -3.00 -16.12
CA SER A 576 15.75 -3.14 -17.55
C SER A 576 15.02 -2.08 -18.39
N GLU A 577 13.77 -1.76 -18.06
CA GLU A 577 13.01 -0.69 -18.71
C GLU A 577 13.67 0.68 -18.51
N VAL A 578 14.20 0.96 -17.30
CA VAL A 578 14.92 2.20 -16.99
C VAL A 578 16.24 2.30 -17.75
N GLN A 579 17.04 1.23 -17.79
CA GLN A 579 18.32 1.22 -18.50
C GLN A 579 18.14 1.42 -20.01
N GLY A 580 17.03 0.96 -20.58
CA GLY A 580 16.70 1.18 -21.99
C GLY A 580 16.05 2.53 -22.29
N LYS A 581 15.82 3.40 -21.29
CA LYS A 581 15.12 4.68 -21.52
C LYS A 581 15.87 5.55 -22.52
N ILE A 582 15.10 6.17 -23.39
CA ILE A 582 15.61 7.16 -24.32
C ILE A 582 15.50 8.53 -23.64
N SER A 583 16.60 9.28 -23.58
CA SER A 583 16.59 10.62 -23.00
C SER A 583 15.72 11.54 -23.86
N MET A 584 15.08 12.52 -23.21
CA MET A 584 14.31 13.55 -23.92
C MET A 584 15.22 14.38 -24.84
N ASP A 585 16.50 14.53 -24.46
CA ASP A 585 17.51 15.22 -25.26
C ASP A 585 17.80 14.47 -26.56
N PHE A 586 17.92 13.13 -26.51
CA PHE A 586 18.09 12.31 -27.72
C PHE A 586 16.86 12.37 -28.64
N MET A 587 15.64 12.45 -28.09
CA MET A 587 14.42 12.64 -28.89
C MET A 587 14.40 14.01 -29.58
N ASN A 588 14.87 15.06 -28.91
CA ASN A 588 14.98 16.39 -29.50
C ASN A 588 16.07 16.43 -30.59
N ASP A 589 17.19 15.74 -30.39
CA ASP A 589 18.28 15.62 -31.36
C ASP A 589 17.87 14.81 -32.60
N LEU A 590 17.07 13.76 -32.43
CA LEU A 590 16.53 13.00 -33.57
C LEU A 590 15.47 13.77 -34.36
N GLY A 591 14.87 14.81 -33.77
CA GLY A 591 13.70 15.57 -34.23
C GLY A 591 13.34 15.36 -35.70
N SER A 592 14.08 15.97 -36.63
CA SER A 592 13.73 16.03 -38.05
C SER A 592 13.84 14.69 -38.80
N THR A 593 14.47 13.69 -38.18
CA THR A 593 14.71 12.35 -38.75
C THR A 593 13.84 11.28 -38.08
N LEU A 594 13.04 11.66 -37.07
CA LEU A 594 12.30 10.75 -36.22
C LEU A 594 11.02 10.28 -36.94
N GLY A 595 11.07 9.03 -37.43
CA GLY A 595 10.03 8.45 -38.28
C GLY A 595 10.06 9.07 -39.68
N THR A 596 10.90 8.52 -40.57
CA THR A 596 11.03 8.97 -41.97
C THR A 596 9.70 8.92 -42.74
N VAL A 597 8.72 8.15 -42.25
CA VAL A 597 7.36 8.08 -42.79
C VAL A 597 6.33 8.47 -41.72
N ARG A 598 5.50 9.47 -42.01
CA ARG A 598 4.35 9.87 -41.20
C ARG A 598 3.07 9.27 -41.76
N VAL A 599 2.41 8.41 -40.99
CA VAL A 599 1.13 7.76 -41.35
C VAL A 599 -0.02 8.61 -40.83
N PRO A 600 -1.11 8.83 -41.60
CA PRO A 600 -2.26 9.59 -41.11
C PRO A 600 -2.93 8.89 -39.92
N GLY A 601 -3.34 9.66 -38.90
CA GLY A 601 -4.04 9.16 -37.71
C GLY A 601 -3.41 9.59 -36.39
N ILE A 602 -4.06 9.23 -35.28
CA ILE A 602 -3.57 9.48 -33.92
C ILE A 602 -3.00 8.20 -33.32
N GLY A 603 -1.70 8.21 -32.99
CA GLY A 603 -1.02 7.14 -32.28
C GLY A 603 -1.05 7.36 -30.77
N LEU A 604 -1.75 6.50 -30.02
CA LEU A 604 -1.79 6.54 -28.56
C LEU A 604 -0.78 5.53 -27.99
N LEU A 605 0.34 6.02 -27.48
CA LEU A 605 1.34 5.18 -26.80
C LEU A 605 1.07 5.18 -25.29
N TYR A 606 0.61 4.05 -24.76
CA TYR A 606 0.47 3.93 -23.31
C TYR A 606 1.82 3.69 -22.64
N ASN A 607 2.15 4.53 -21.67
CA ASN A 607 3.39 4.46 -20.91
C ASN A 607 3.11 4.42 -19.41
N GLU A 608 3.81 3.54 -18.70
CA GLU A 608 3.81 3.50 -17.23
C GLU A 608 4.79 4.53 -16.63
N LEU A 609 5.71 5.08 -17.44
CA LEU A 609 6.67 6.09 -17.00
C LEU A 609 6.07 7.51 -17.10
N VAL A 610 6.16 8.26 -16.00
CA VAL A 610 5.73 9.68 -15.93
C VAL A 610 6.76 10.60 -16.61
N HIS A 611 8.04 10.22 -16.59
CA HIS A 611 9.14 10.97 -17.19
C HIS A 611 9.97 10.10 -18.15
N GLY A 612 10.23 10.63 -19.35
CA GLY A 612 11.02 9.98 -20.41
C GLY A 612 10.18 9.19 -21.41
N VAL A 613 10.78 8.92 -22.58
CA VAL A 613 10.18 8.12 -23.65
C VAL A 613 10.52 6.63 -23.44
N PRO A 614 9.53 5.72 -23.49
CA PRO A 614 9.79 4.31 -23.25
C PRO A 614 10.62 3.71 -24.40
N SER A 615 11.52 2.80 -24.05
CA SER A 615 12.43 2.10 -24.99
C SER A 615 11.72 1.38 -26.13
N VAL A 616 10.47 0.97 -25.87
CA VAL A 616 9.57 0.36 -26.86
C VAL A 616 9.41 1.23 -28.09
N LEU A 617 9.32 2.56 -27.95
CA LEU A 617 9.19 3.44 -29.11
C LEU A 617 10.47 3.46 -29.94
N GLY A 618 11.65 3.48 -29.32
CA GLY A 618 12.92 3.46 -30.07
C GLY A 618 13.14 2.14 -30.80
N GLN A 619 12.86 1.01 -30.16
CA GLN A 619 12.94 -0.29 -30.83
C GLN A 619 11.93 -0.38 -31.97
N PHE A 620 10.70 0.09 -31.74
CA PHE A 620 9.68 0.17 -32.78
C PHE A 620 10.15 1.00 -33.98
N LEU A 621 10.75 2.17 -33.74
CA LEU A 621 11.29 3.04 -34.79
C LEU A 621 12.46 2.43 -35.57
N LEU A 622 13.28 1.59 -34.91
CA LEU A 622 14.38 0.87 -35.57
C LEU A 622 13.87 -0.22 -36.50
N ASP A 623 12.85 -0.97 -36.07
CA ASP A 623 12.28 -2.07 -36.86
C ASP A 623 11.30 -1.57 -37.92
N LEU A 624 10.56 -0.50 -37.61
CA LEU A 624 9.55 0.15 -38.45
C LEU A 624 9.68 1.68 -38.33
N PRO A 625 10.36 2.36 -39.26
CA PRO A 625 10.60 3.80 -39.20
C PRO A 625 9.37 4.62 -39.64
N ALA A 626 8.19 4.29 -39.09
CA ALA A 626 6.93 4.93 -39.36
C ALA A 626 6.22 5.34 -38.06
N ILE A 627 5.71 6.57 -38.00
CA ILE A 627 4.93 7.08 -36.85
C ILE A 627 3.67 7.79 -37.32
N HIS A 628 2.67 7.85 -36.46
CA HIS A 628 1.44 8.58 -36.72
C HIS A 628 1.67 10.10 -36.88
N SER A 629 0.78 10.78 -37.60
CA SER A 629 0.83 12.23 -37.81
C SER A 629 0.75 12.98 -36.49
N THR A 630 -0.08 12.51 -35.55
CA THR A 630 -0.10 12.96 -34.16
C THR A 630 0.21 11.81 -33.21
N LEU A 631 1.17 12.00 -32.30
CA LEU A 631 1.55 10.98 -31.31
C LEU A 631 1.25 11.50 -29.90
N ILE A 632 0.51 10.72 -29.10
CA ILE A 632 0.18 11.07 -27.72
C ILE A 632 0.68 9.97 -26.78
N PHE A 633 1.62 10.31 -25.90
CA PHE A 633 2.04 9.47 -24.80
C PHE A 633 1.02 9.54 -23.67
N VAL A 634 0.24 8.49 -23.47
CA VAL A 634 -0.81 8.47 -22.43
C VAL A 634 -0.29 7.75 -21.18
N CYS A 635 -0.18 8.50 -20.07
CA CYS A 635 0.12 7.98 -18.75
C CYS A 635 -1.15 8.00 -17.89
N ILE A 636 -1.54 6.87 -17.33
CA ILE A 636 -2.74 6.76 -16.49
C ILE A 636 -2.34 6.85 -15.03
N LYS A 637 -2.87 7.85 -14.32
CA LYS A 637 -2.65 8.06 -12.88
C LYS A 637 -3.94 7.88 -12.11
N TYR A 638 -3.92 7.10 -11.05
CA TYR A 638 -5.04 7.00 -10.11
C TYR A 638 -4.88 7.98 -8.96
N VAL A 639 -5.97 8.66 -8.61
CA VAL A 639 -6.04 9.69 -7.56
C VAL A 639 -7.00 9.19 -6.46
N PRO A 640 -6.76 9.45 -5.16
CA PRO A 640 -7.60 8.96 -4.06
C PRO A 640 -8.98 9.64 -3.93
N VAL A 641 -9.56 10.10 -5.04
CA VAL A 641 -10.91 10.66 -5.11
C VAL A 641 -11.86 9.66 -5.79
N PRO A 642 -13.16 9.62 -5.45
CA PRO A 642 -14.08 8.65 -6.03
C PRO A 642 -14.22 8.80 -7.54
N VAL A 643 -14.36 10.03 -8.02
CA VAL A 643 -14.52 10.42 -9.42
C VAL A 643 -13.71 11.70 -9.62
N VAL A 644 -12.92 11.77 -10.68
CA VAL A 644 -12.21 13.00 -11.08
C VAL A 644 -13.11 13.82 -12.00
N ALA A 645 -13.20 15.13 -11.77
CA ALA A 645 -13.94 16.03 -12.65
C ALA A 645 -13.36 15.99 -14.06
N GLN A 646 -14.22 16.12 -15.08
CA GLN A 646 -13.84 15.94 -16.48
C GLN A 646 -12.80 16.96 -16.95
N GLU A 647 -12.81 18.16 -16.37
CA GLU A 647 -11.84 19.24 -16.64
C GLU A 647 -10.44 18.94 -16.11
N GLU A 648 -10.32 18.22 -14.99
CA GLU A 648 -9.04 17.84 -14.37
C GLU A 648 -8.54 16.45 -14.81
N ARG A 649 -9.30 15.80 -15.69
CA ARG A 649 -9.08 14.40 -16.08
C ARG A 649 -7.90 14.23 -17.02
N PHE A 650 -7.67 15.15 -17.94
CA PHE A 650 -6.58 15.09 -18.91
C PHE A 650 -5.66 16.28 -18.77
N LEU A 651 -4.39 16.03 -18.46
CA LEU A 651 -3.37 17.07 -18.44
C LEU A 651 -2.39 16.83 -19.57
N PHE A 652 -2.27 17.82 -20.45
CA PHE A 652 -1.41 17.75 -21.62
C PHE A 652 -0.12 18.55 -21.43
N ARG A 653 0.93 18.09 -22.11
CA ARG A 653 2.21 18.75 -22.25
C ARG A 653 2.78 18.46 -23.63
N ARG A 654 3.46 19.43 -24.24
CA ARG A 654 4.20 19.21 -25.48
C ARG A 654 5.59 18.61 -25.19
N VAL A 655 5.97 17.59 -25.97
CA VAL A 655 7.24 16.86 -25.80
C VAL A 655 8.33 17.40 -26.72
N CYS A 656 7.98 17.67 -27.98
CA CYS A 656 8.86 18.20 -29.02
C CYS A 656 8.37 19.59 -29.49
N PRO A 657 9.17 20.33 -30.29
CA PRO A 657 8.73 21.59 -30.92
C PRO A 657 7.43 21.43 -31.73
N LYS A 658 6.77 22.57 -32.05
CA LYS A 658 5.42 22.63 -32.62
C LYS A 658 5.24 21.70 -33.84
N ASP A 659 6.22 21.67 -34.73
CA ASP A 659 6.20 20.96 -36.01
C ASP A 659 6.07 19.42 -35.91
N TYR A 660 6.31 18.81 -34.75
CA TYR A 660 6.34 17.35 -34.62
C TYR A 660 5.02 16.70 -34.18
N HIS A 661 4.08 17.50 -33.66
CA HIS A 661 2.79 17.06 -33.11
C HIS A 661 2.89 15.87 -32.11
N ILE A 662 3.85 15.95 -31.19
CA ILE A 662 4.08 14.94 -30.14
C ILE A 662 3.71 15.51 -28.77
N PHE A 663 2.73 14.88 -28.13
CA PHE A 663 2.15 15.29 -26.86
C PHE A 663 2.31 14.21 -25.79
N GLN A 664 2.37 14.62 -24.53
CA GLN A 664 2.25 13.77 -23.36
C GLN A 664 0.96 14.12 -22.64
N CYS A 665 0.14 13.10 -22.35
CA CYS A 665 -1.11 13.23 -21.64
C CYS A 665 -1.06 12.41 -20.34
N VAL A 666 -1.33 13.06 -19.21
CA VAL A 666 -1.57 12.40 -17.93
C VAL A 666 -3.07 12.32 -17.70
N ALA A 667 -3.63 11.13 -17.84
CA ALA A 667 -5.05 10.86 -17.61
C ALA A 667 -5.27 10.44 -16.14
N ARG A 668 -5.94 11.29 -15.36
CA ARG A 668 -6.26 11.10 -13.94
C ARG A 668 -7.60 10.36 -13.78
N TYR A 669 -7.61 9.33 -12.95
CA TYR A 669 -8.80 8.53 -12.66
C TYR A 669 -9.03 8.41 -11.16
N GLY A 670 -10.26 8.59 -10.73
CA GLY A 670 -10.72 8.27 -9.39
C GLY A 670 -10.85 6.76 -9.19
N TYR A 671 -10.90 6.32 -7.93
CA TYR A 671 -10.98 4.89 -7.60
C TYR A 671 -12.31 4.23 -7.98
N LYS A 672 -13.35 5.02 -8.27
CA LYS A 672 -14.62 4.53 -8.83
C LYS A 672 -14.84 4.90 -10.29
N ASP A 673 -13.90 5.57 -10.93
CA ASP A 673 -13.98 5.83 -12.36
C ASP A 673 -13.85 4.52 -13.13
N VAL A 674 -14.91 4.18 -13.84
CA VAL A 674 -14.99 2.94 -14.57
C VAL A 674 -14.43 3.20 -15.96
N ARG A 675 -13.27 2.63 -16.30
CA ARG A 675 -12.73 2.60 -17.69
C ARG A 675 -13.60 1.82 -18.70
N LYS A 676 -14.85 1.49 -18.34
CA LYS A 676 -15.82 0.85 -19.23
C LYS A 676 -16.62 1.88 -20.04
N GLU A 677 -16.18 3.14 -20.08
CA GLU A 677 -16.61 4.05 -21.13
C GLU A 677 -16.32 3.40 -22.50
N ASP A 678 -17.21 3.63 -23.45
CA ASP A 678 -16.96 3.30 -24.84
C ASP A 678 -15.65 3.98 -25.25
N HIS A 679 -14.73 3.24 -25.87
CA HIS A 679 -13.43 3.78 -26.27
C HIS A 679 -13.57 5.08 -27.09
N ARG A 680 -14.68 5.22 -27.84
CA ARG A 680 -15.09 6.42 -28.58
C ARG A 680 -15.30 7.64 -27.68
N ALA A 681 -15.93 7.46 -26.52
CA ALA A 681 -16.12 8.55 -25.56
C ALA A 681 -14.76 9.00 -24.99
N PHE A 682 -13.87 8.06 -24.68
CA PHE A 682 -12.51 8.40 -24.26
C PHE A 682 -11.74 9.16 -25.36
N GLU A 683 -11.80 8.69 -26.61
CA GLU A 683 -11.17 9.34 -27.78
C GLU A 683 -11.69 10.78 -27.96
N GLN A 684 -13.02 10.99 -27.91
CA GLN A 684 -13.63 12.31 -28.02
C GLN A 684 -13.18 13.26 -26.92
N LEU A 685 -13.20 12.80 -25.67
CA LEU A 685 -12.78 13.64 -24.54
C LEU A 685 -11.29 13.95 -24.56
N LEU A 686 -10.46 13.01 -25.03
CA LEU A 686 -9.03 13.22 -25.19
C LEU A 686 -8.75 14.32 -26.23
N VAL A 687 -9.43 14.28 -27.39
CA VAL A 687 -9.29 15.28 -28.45
C VAL A 687 -9.79 16.64 -27.99
N GLU A 688 -10.96 16.70 -27.36
CA GLU A 688 -11.52 17.97 -26.86
C GLU A 688 -10.59 18.63 -25.82
N SER A 689 -10.01 17.83 -24.92
CA SER A 689 -9.02 18.33 -23.97
C SER A 689 -7.70 18.74 -24.63
N LEU A 690 -7.28 18.09 -25.71
CA LEU A 690 -6.10 18.47 -26.48
C LEU A 690 -6.33 19.79 -27.25
N GLU A 691 -7.49 19.96 -27.87
CA GLU A 691 -7.87 21.22 -28.52
C GLU A 691 -7.88 22.38 -27.52
N ARG A 692 -8.46 22.18 -26.34
CA ARG A 692 -8.43 23.17 -25.25
C ARG A 692 -7.01 23.50 -24.81
N PHE A 693 -6.12 22.50 -24.71
CA PHE A 693 -4.72 22.72 -24.38
C PHE A 693 -4.01 23.57 -25.45
N MET A 694 -4.18 23.28 -26.73
CA MET A 694 -3.53 24.04 -27.82
C MET A 694 -4.01 25.50 -27.86
N ARG A 695 -5.30 25.75 -27.65
CA ARG A 695 -5.84 27.12 -27.55
C ARG A 695 -5.26 27.88 -26.36
N LYS A 696 -5.14 27.24 -25.20
CA LYS A 696 -4.55 27.85 -24.00
C LYS A 696 -3.04 28.12 -24.18
N GLU A 697 -2.31 27.19 -24.78
CA GLU A 697 -0.89 27.36 -25.10
C GLU A 697 -0.67 28.56 -26.05
N ALA A 698 -1.54 28.74 -27.05
CA ALA A 698 -1.48 29.91 -27.94
C ALA A 698 -1.79 31.23 -27.20
N GLN A 699 -2.78 31.22 -26.30
CA GLN A 699 -3.11 32.38 -25.46
C GLN A 699 -1.94 32.78 -24.55
N ASP A 700 -1.33 31.81 -23.88
CA ASP A 700 -0.18 32.06 -23.00
C ASP A 700 1.01 32.64 -23.78
N LEU A 701 1.26 32.16 -25.01
CA LEU A 701 2.30 32.68 -25.88
C LEU A 701 2.01 34.12 -26.37
N ALA A 702 0.75 34.45 -26.68
CA ALA A 702 0.35 35.80 -27.06
C ALA A 702 0.53 36.80 -25.90
N LEU A 703 0.18 36.38 -24.69
CA LEU A 703 0.42 37.17 -23.47
C LEU A 703 1.93 37.34 -23.19
N GLU A 704 2.74 36.31 -23.37
CA GLU A 704 4.21 36.41 -23.24
C GLU A 704 4.84 37.33 -24.31
N SER A 705 4.31 37.37 -25.54
CA SER A 705 4.79 38.31 -26.56
C SER A 705 4.46 39.76 -26.21
N GLU A 706 3.26 40.04 -25.71
CA GLU A 706 2.86 41.41 -25.31
C GLU A 706 3.66 41.91 -24.10
N VAL A 707 3.97 41.05 -23.12
CA VAL A 707 4.82 41.43 -21.97
C VAL A 707 6.25 41.74 -22.42
N ASN A 708 6.80 40.98 -23.37
CA ASN A 708 8.12 41.27 -23.94
C ASN A 708 8.13 42.55 -24.79
N GLU A 709 7.04 42.84 -25.52
CA GLU A 709 6.89 44.11 -26.25
C GLU A 709 6.74 45.30 -25.32
N ALA A 710 5.99 45.18 -24.22
CA ALA A 710 5.85 46.21 -23.20
C ALA A 710 7.17 46.48 -22.43
N GLU A 711 7.97 45.43 -22.17
CA GLU A 711 9.33 45.61 -21.62
C GLU A 711 10.26 46.29 -22.63
N PHE A 712 10.15 45.98 -23.92
CA PHE A 712 10.95 46.64 -24.96
C PHE A 712 10.58 48.12 -25.15
N GLU A 713 9.29 48.48 -25.11
CA GLU A 713 8.85 49.88 -25.18
C GLU A 713 9.31 50.70 -23.97
N SER A 714 9.38 50.09 -22.78
CA SER A 714 9.84 50.75 -21.54
C SER A 714 11.34 51.12 -21.52
N VAL A 715 12.14 50.56 -22.44
CA VAL A 715 13.59 50.85 -22.54
C VAL A 715 13.89 52.00 -23.53
N SER A 716 12.90 52.44 -24.32
CA SER A 716 13.10 53.42 -25.42
C SER A 716 12.59 54.85 -25.16
N VAL A 717 12.13 55.20 -23.97
CA VAL A 717 11.72 56.59 -23.66
C VAL A 717 12.51 57.15 -22.47
N GLY A 718 13.53 57.95 -22.80
CA GLY A 718 14.25 58.79 -21.85
C GLY A 718 13.44 60.02 -21.41
N GLU A 719 13.67 60.39 -20.15
CA GLU A 719 13.43 61.69 -19.51
C GLU A 719 12.01 62.30 -19.54
N ARG A 720 11.28 62.16 -18.42
CA ARG A 720 10.69 63.31 -17.69
C ARG A 720 10.11 62.91 -16.32
N SER A 721 10.07 63.94 -15.47
CA SER A 721 9.99 63.96 -14.02
C SER A 721 8.59 63.79 -13.38
N TYR A 722 8.58 63.09 -12.23
CA TYR A 722 7.74 63.22 -11.02
C TYR A 722 6.23 62.91 -10.97
N SER A 723 5.91 62.16 -9.91
CA SER A 723 4.75 62.21 -8.98
C SER A 723 3.51 61.33 -9.24
N GLY A 724 3.12 60.58 -8.20
CA GLY A 724 1.73 60.24 -7.90
C GLY A 724 1.33 58.77 -7.91
N GLU A 725 1.19 58.19 -6.72
CA GLU A 725 0.31 57.06 -6.36
C GLU A 725 0.54 55.66 -6.96
N LEU A 726 1.21 54.83 -6.16
CA LEU A 726 1.22 53.37 -6.27
C LEU A 726 -0.13 52.81 -5.78
N SER A 727 -1.09 52.62 -6.68
CA SER A 727 -2.31 51.84 -6.39
C SER A 727 -2.08 50.37 -6.74
N VAL A 728 -1.99 49.55 -5.70
CA VAL A 728 -2.00 48.07 -5.81
C VAL A 728 -3.42 47.64 -6.18
N PRO A 729 -3.65 46.84 -7.24
CA PRO A 729 -4.99 46.33 -7.52
C PRO A 729 -5.39 45.32 -6.43
N LEU A 730 -6.44 45.66 -5.68
CA LEU A 730 -7.11 44.73 -4.77
C LEU A 730 -7.78 43.62 -5.59
N ILE A 731 -7.41 42.37 -5.30
CA ILE A 731 -8.10 41.17 -5.79
C ILE A 731 -9.42 41.05 -5.03
N GLN A 732 -10.53 41.19 -5.75
CA GLN A 732 -11.89 40.89 -5.27
C GLN A 732 -12.16 39.39 -5.49
N PRO A 733 -12.71 38.64 -4.50
CA PRO A 733 -13.17 37.29 -4.73
C PRO A 733 -14.57 37.35 -5.36
N ASP A 734 -14.84 36.42 -6.28
CA ASP A 734 -16.12 36.20 -6.97
C ASP A 734 -16.36 37.07 -8.23
N GLY A 735 -15.76 36.63 -9.34
CA GLY A 735 -16.08 37.05 -10.70
C GLY A 735 -15.10 36.44 -11.70
N GLU A 736 -15.59 35.78 -12.75
CA GLU A 736 -14.74 35.34 -13.88
C GLU A 736 -13.96 36.54 -14.44
N PRO A 737 -12.68 36.37 -14.83
CA PRO A 737 -11.92 37.45 -15.42
C PRO A 737 -12.48 37.76 -16.81
N VAL A 738 -13.24 38.86 -16.92
CA VAL A 738 -13.69 39.38 -18.21
C VAL A 738 -12.48 40.01 -18.92
N LEU A 739 -11.99 39.34 -19.96
CA LEU A 739 -10.91 39.82 -20.82
C LEU A 739 -11.36 41.01 -21.69
N PRO A 740 -10.47 41.96 -22.02
CA PRO A 740 -10.74 43.02 -22.98
C PRO A 740 -10.97 42.46 -24.39
N SER A 741 -11.95 43.01 -25.13
CA SER A 741 -12.41 42.49 -26.44
C SER A 741 -11.33 42.49 -27.54
N SER A 742 -10.23 43.24 -27.36
CA SER A 742 -9.08 43.26 -28.25
C SER A 742 -8.30 41.94 -28.25
N VAL A 743 -8.33 41.18 -27.16
CA VAL A 743 -7.61 39.91 -27.02
C VAL A 743 -8.36 38.78 -27.72
N MET A 744 -9.69 38.74 -27.62
CA MET A 744 -10.51 37.74 -28.35
C MET A 744 -10.39 37.88 -29.88
N GLY A 745 -10.25 39.10 -30.40
CA GLY A 745 -10.11 39.34 -31.84
C GLY A 745 -8.75 38.95 -32.43
N ALA A 746 -7.69 38.94 -31.63
CA ALA A 746 -6.33 38.59 -32.10
C ALA A 746 -6.02 37.08 -31.97
N ILE A 747 -6.76 36.34 -31.15
CA ILE A 747 -6.55 34.89 -30.92
C ILE A 747 -7.19 34.03 -32.03
N ASP A 748 -8.30 34.48 -32.61
CA ASP A 748 -8.96 33.76 -33.72
C ASP A 748 -8.17 33.88 -35.05
N ASP A 749 -7.19 34.78 -35.13
CA ASP A 749 -6.41 35.08 -36.34
C ASP A 749 -4.92 34.63 -36.26
N ASP A 750 -4.52 33.72 -35.35
CA ASP A 750 -3.18 33.11 -35.40
C ASP A 750 -3.16 31.95 -36.43
N PRO A 751 -2.57 32.14 -37.63
CA PRO A 751 -2.59 31.14 -38.70
C PRO A 751 -1.87 29.85 -38.30
N SER A 752 -0.97 29.91 -37.30
CA SER A 752 -0.27 28.73 -36.80
C SER A 752 -1.17 27.82 -35.97
N LEU A 753 -2.07 28.39 -35.16
CA LEU A 753 -3.02 27.64 -34.33
C LEU A 753 -4.10 26.98 -35.19
N GLU A 754 -4.62 27.71 -36.19
CA GLU A 754 -5.64 27.17 -37.09
C GLU A 754 -5.09 26.02 -37.94
N TYR A 755 -3.83 26.12 -38.38
CA TYR A 755 -3.14 25.01 -39.03
C TYR A 755 -3.02 23.77 -38.11
N GLU A 756 -2.55 23.93 -36.86
CA GLU A 756 -2.45 22.80 -35.91
C GLU A 756 -3.82 22.15 -35.62
N LEU A 757 -4.87 22.96 -35.45
CA LEU A 757 -6.23 22.47 -35.22
C LEU A 757 -6.78 21.72 -36.45
N SER A 758 -6.48 22.20 -37.66
CA SER A 758 -6.87 21.51 -38.90
C SER A 758 -6.15 20.17 -39.05
N ALA A 759 -4.85 20.11 -38.76
CA ALA A 759 -4.06 18.87 -38.78
C ALA A 759 -4.56 17.85 -37.74
N LEU A 760 -4.96 18.32 -36.55
CA LEU A 760 -5.55 17.46 -35.53
C LEU A 760 -6.90 16.88 -35.97
N ARG A 761 -7.75 17.67 -36.65
CA ARG A 761 -9.03 17.20 -37.19
C ARG A 761 -8.83 16.12 -38.25
N GLU A 762 -7.91 16.34 -39.20
CA GLU A 762 -7.55 15.35 -40.23
C GLU A 762 -7.00 14.05 -39.62
N ALA A 763 -6.14 14.17 -38.59
CA ALA A 763 -5.64 13.01 -37.85
C ALA A 763 -6.76 12.26 -37.11
N THR A 764 -7.75 12.98 -36.57
CA THR A 764 -8.91 12.40 -35.87
C THR A 764 -9.82 11.65 -36.84
N GLU A 765 -10.06 12.20 -38.04
CA GLU A 765 -10.85 11.55 -39.11
C GLU A 765 -10.18 10.26 -39.62
N SER A 766 -8.85 10.24 -39.64
CA SER A 766 -8.04 9.08 -40.02
C SER A 766 -8.05 7.95 -38.98
N GLY A 767 -8.48 8.23 -37.74
CA GLY A 767 -8.72 7.24 -36.69
C GLY A 767 -7.57 7.05 -35.68
N PHE A 768 -7.83 6.24 -34.65
CA PHE A 768 -6.93 6.00 -33.53
C PHE A 768 -6.26 4.64 -33.60
N THR A 769 -4.95 4.61 -33.37
CA THR A 769 -4.17 3.39 -33.19
C THR A 769 -3.56 3.36 -31.79
N TYR A 770 -3.76 2.27 -31.07
CA TYR A 770 -3.27 2.10 -29.70
C TYR A 770 -2.00 1.25 -29.71
N LEU A 771 -0.86 1.90 -29.43
CA LEU A 771 0.42 1.22 -29.27
C LEU A 771 0.63 0.82 -27.81
N LEU A 772 0.79 -0.47 -27.56
CA LEU A 772 0.99 -1.04 -26.23
C LEU A 772 2.34 -1.73 -26.13
N GLY A 773 3.19 -1.24 -25.25
CA GLY A 773 4.44 -1.91 -24.89
C GLY A 773 4.18 -3.16 -24.05
N HIS A 774 4.75 -4.29 -24.48
CA HIS A 774 4.75 -5.53 -23.72
C HIS A 774 6.18 -5.99 -23.43
N GLY A 775 6.74 -5.51 -22.32
CA GLY A 775 8.08 -5.92 -21.89
C GLY A 775 8.08 -7.27 -21.18
N ASP A 776 8.50 -8.36 -21.81
CA ASP A 776 8.78 -9.65 -21.17
C ASP A 776 10.19 -9.70 -20.57
N VAL A 777 10.39 -10.49 -19.53
CA VAL A 777 11.70 -10.64 -18.87
C VAL A 777 12.13 -12.10 -18.95
N ARG A 778 13.30 -12.36 -19.52
CA ARG A 778 13.90 -13.70 -19.58
C ARG A 778 15.29 -13.71 -19.00
N ALA A 779 15.62 -14.77 -18.27
CA ALA A 779 16.96 -14.94 -17.74
C ALA A 779 17.99 -15.20 -18.85
N LYS A 780 19.16 -14.56 -18.79
CA LYS A 780 20.29 -14.83 -19.70
C LYS A 780 20.71 -16.31 -19.68
N LYS A 781 21.23 -16.81 -20.81
CA LYS A 781 21.70 -18.21 -20.95
C LYS A 781 22.77 -18.57 -19.92
N ASP A 782 23.56 -17.59 -19.47
CA ASP A 782 24.64 -17.80 -18.49
C ASP A 782 24.19 -17.62 -17.03
N SER A 783 22.92 -17.27 -16.78
CA SER A 783 22.40 -17.10 -15.42
C SER A 783 22.33 -18.43 -14.66
N PHE A 784 22.51 -18.34 -13.33
CA PHE A 784 22.38 -19.47 -12.41
C PHE A 784 21.00 -20.15 -12.52
N PHE A 785 20.95 -21.46 -12.27
CA PHE A 785 19.75 -22.28 -12.45
C PHE A 785 18.54 -21.74 -11.67
N LEU A 786 18.73 -21.32 -10.42
CA LEU A 786 17.64 -20.77 -9.60
C LEU A 786 17.03 -19.50 -10.21
N LYS A 787 17.86 -18.60 -10.75
CA LYS A 787 17.41 -17.38 -11.43
C LYS A 787 16.58 -17.72 -12.67
N LYS A 788 17.01 -18.70 -13.47
CA LYS A 788 16.26 -19.21 -14.62
C LYS A 788 14.91 -19.81 -14.21
N LEU A 789 14.88 -20.61 -13.15
CA LEU A 789 13.66 -21.23 -12.64
C LEU A 789 12.65 -20.16 -12.19
N VAL A 790 13.10 -19.21 -11.35
CA VAL A 790 12.27 -18.15 -10.81
C VAL A 790 11.70 -17.24 -11.91
N ILE A 791 12.54 -16.80 -12.86
CA ILE A 791 12.11 -15.85 -13.90
C ILE A 791 11.31 -16.55 -15.00
N ASN A 792 11.88 -17.58 -15.63
CA ASN A 792 11.30 -18.16 -16.85
C ASN A 792 10.06 -19.02 -16.58
N TYR A 793 9.93 -19.59 -15.37
CA TYR A 793 8.78 -20.42 -15.01
C TYR A 793 7.85 -19.71 -14.03
N PHE A 794 8.29 -19.42 -12.80
CA PHE A 794 7.37 -18.93 -11.76
C PHE A 794 6.84 -17.52 -12.04
N TYR A 795 7.73 -16.56 -12.34
CA TYR A 795 7.33 -15.19 -12.65
C TYR A 795 6.51 -15.13 -13.95
N ALA A 796 6.96 -15.83 -15.00
CA ALA A 796 6.21 -15.94 -16.25
C ALA A 796 4.83 -16.59 -16.06
N PHE A 797 4.72 -17.63 -15.23
CA PHE A 797 3.45 -18.28 -14.89
C PHE A 797 2.52 -17.32 -14.15
N LEU A 798 3.00 -16.66 -13.08
CA LEU A 798 2.21 -15.68 -12.33
C LEU A 798 1.74 -14.57 -13.25
N ARG A 799 2.62 -14.04 -14.11
CA ARG A 799 2.30 -12.97 -15.04
C ARG A 799 1.28 -13.37 -16.11
N LYS A 800 1.38 -14.59 -16.66
CA LYS A 800 0.47 -15.11 -17.68
C LYS A 800 -0.93 -15.42 -17.12
N ASN A 801 -1.01 -15.84 -15.86
CA ASN A 801 -2.28 -16.14 -15.19
C ASN A 801 -2.91 -14.91 -14.50
N CYS A 802 -2.13 -13.86 -14.26
CA CYS A 802 -2.63 -12.60 -13.69
C CYS A 802 -2.98 -11.59 -14.78
N ARG A 803 -3.76 -10.58 -14.41
CA ARG A 803 -4.30 -9.62 -15.37
C ARG A 803 -3.19 -8.71 -15.92
N GLY A 804 -2.91 -8.79 -17.21
CA GLY A 804 -1.99 -7.87 -17.90
C GLY A 804 -2.54 -6.44 -17.96
N GLY A 805 -1.66 -5.43 -18.00
CA GLY A 805 -2.05 -4.01 -18.06
C GLY A 805 -3.00 -3.67 -19.23
N ALA A 806 -2.84 -4.36 -20.36
CA ALA A 806 -3.68 -4.22 -21.56
C ALA A 806 -5.12 -4.77 -21.38
N ALA A 807 -5.34 -5.76 -20.50
CA ALA A 807 -6.67 -6.35 -20.27
C ALA A 807 -7.65 -5.40 -19.54
N THR A 808 -7.25 -4.15 -19.32
CA THR A 808 -8.04 -3.11 -18.66
C THR A 808 -8.74 -2.19 -19.65
N MET A 809 -8.40 -2.25 -20.94
CA MET A 809 -8.95 -1.35 -21.95
C MET A 809 -9.88 -2.13 -22.89
N LYS A 810 -11.13 -1.68 -23.01
CA LYS A 810 -12.11 -2.20 -23.97
C LYS A 810 -11.85 -1.54 -25.34
N VAL A 811 -10.70 -1.82 -25.94
CA VAL A 811 -10.36 -1.30 -27.27
C VAL A 811 -10.64 -2.40 -28.31
N PRO A 812 -11.20 -2.08 -29.49
CA PRO A 812 -11.37 -3.05 -30.57
C PRO A 812 -10.02 -3.65 -30.97
N HIS A 813 -9.94 -4.97 -31.11
CA HIS A 813 -8.69 -5.67 -31.42
C HIS A 813 -8.02 -5.19 -32.73
N MET A 814 -8.78 -4.64 -33.68
CA MET A 814 -8.27 -4.12 -34.95
C MET A 814 -7.43 -2.85 -34.80
N ASN A 815 -7.62 -2.07 -33.72
CA ASN A 815 -6.94 -0.80 -33.50
C ASN A 815 -5.77 -0.92 -32.51
N ILE A 816 -5.44 -2.14 -32.08
CA ILE A 816 -4.39 -2.39 -31.08
C ILE A 816 -3.16 -2.94 -31.77
N MET A 817 -2.03 -2.27 -31.58
CA MET A 817 -0.71 -2.79 -31.94
C MET A 817 0.10 -3.05 -30.67
N GLN A 818 0.47 -4.31 -30.45
CA GLN A 818 1.31 -4.71 -29.31
C GLN A 818 2.75 -4.86 -29.77
N VAL A 819 3.65 -4.07 -29.17
CA VAL A 819 5.08 -4.17 -29.40
C VAL A 819 5.69 -4.93 -28.22
N GLY A 820 6.08 -6.18 -28.47
CA GLY A 820 6.72 -7.04 -27.49
C GLY A 820 8.23 -6.80 -27.43
N MET A 821 8.76 -6.45 -26.27
CA MET A 821 10.21 -6.42 -26.03
C MET A 821 10.57 -7.52 -25.04
N THR A 822 11.62 -8.29 -25.33
CA THR A 822 12.14 -9.27 -24.36
C THR A 822 13.42 -8.74 -23.76
N TYR A 823 13.38 -8.40 -22.47
CA TYR A 823 14.55 -7.99 -21.70
C TYR A 823 15.29 -9.23 -21.20
N MET A 824 16.56 -9.34 -21.60
CA MET A 824 17.44 -10.43 -21.18
C MET A 824 18.20 -10.04 -19.92
N VAL A 825 17.91 -10.68 -18.78
CA VAL A 825 18.40 -10.25 -17.47
C VAL A 825 19.23 -11.28 -16.72
#